data_AF-A0A9D7GXJ9-F1
#
_entry.id   AF-A0A9D7GXJ9-F1
#
_cell.length_a   1.000
_cell.length_b   1.000
_cell.length_c   1.000
_cell.angle_alpha   90.00
_cell.angle_beta   90.00
_cell.angle_gamma   90.00
#
_symmetry.space_group_name_H-M   'P 1'
#
loop_
_entity.id
_entity.type
_entity.pdbx_description
1 polymer ?
#
loop_
_entity_poly.entity_id
_entity_poly.type
_entity_poly.pdbx_seq_one_letter_code
_entity_poly.pdbx_strand_id
1 'polypeptide(L)'
;MANLTQAGRKLRITTPLGDDAVIPVSFTGTEALSRPFLFTVDLVSENSAVDASKLLGKAVTLHAERPDGELRHFHGLVRRFSSLGGSQYVSNYRAEIVPALWFLSLYNDCRTFENMTAVEVVEDVCKKSGVSGIKQRLAATPPKREYITQYRETHLQFVSRLLEELGIFYTFEHSSSGHTLVLTDSQAGSIPAGEVPKVRVVPNRMGDRPLDDTVFNYSREFAVHTAKVALRDHDLLRVDSTGEVSSGGPHARGERFEFLGDLGLDRSQDDAKLRIEEEERDYELLRGKSTCVALQSGTRTRMIEAPSDIDEKEFHVIEVSHRMEGGDVHASGTLASKYENEFIAIPVATRYRPPRTTPRPSVRGTQVAKVVGSGGARNIDVDKEGRVLIEFPWDRGAGKDGKSTHRVHVASVWGGAKWGFVQIPRIDQEVLVEYLEGDIDRPLITGRVYNKQHEHPYDLPANKTQSGWKSQTLDGGAENFNEIRFEDKKDSEHVYVQAEKDLEILVKNDETRNVEHDRITTITNDDTLTVSDGNQVIKVETGKRTTTIEQDESLTVNTGDRTVKVGKGNDTWKVEMGNIQVSADMGKINVEAMQEIKLVVGGNSITIDMTGVTIKGTMIKIEGQAQAEMKSPMTKIEGSGMMEVKGAMTQVKGDGILIAKGGITMIN
;
A
#
# COMPACT_ATOMS: atom_id res chain seq x y z
N MET A 1 -66.60 37.25 -8.83
CA MET A 1 -65.13 37.37 -8.88
C MET A 1 -64.66 36.33 -9.86
N ALA A 2 -63.80 36.68 -10.81
CA ALA A 2 -63.21 35.68 -11.69
C ALA A 2 -62.27 34.81 -10.85
N ASN A 3 -62.47 33.50 -10.85
CA ASN A 3 -61.58 32.56 -10.17
C ASN A 3 -60.17 32.74 -10.74
N LEU A 4 -59.14 32.71 -9.88
CA LEU A 4 -57.76 32.62 -10.32
C LEU A 4 -57.58 31.40 -11.25
N THR A 5 -57.15 31.62 -12.49
CA THR A 5 -56.87 30.52 -13.44
C THR A 5 -55.59 30.75 -14.24
N GLN A 6 -54.89 29.66 -14.55
CA GLN A 6 -53.73 29.64 -15.42
C GLN A 6 -54.08 29.60 -16.91
N ALA A 7 -55.35 29.34 -17.25
CA ALA A 7 -55.82 29.25 -18.63
C ALA A 7 -55.53 30.56 -19.39
N GLY A 8 -54.89 30.44 -20.57
CA GLY A 8 -54.55 31.59 -21.41
C GLY A 8 -53.35 32.42 -20.93
N ARG A 9 -52.68 32.07 -19.82
CA ARG A 9 -51.44 32.73 -19.38
C ARG A 9 -50.23 32.19 -20.15
N LYS A 10 -49.26 33.05 -20.45
CA LYS A 10 -47.97 32.65 -21.05
C LYS A 10 -47.01 31.99 -20.06
N LEU A 11 -47.20 32.22 -18.76
CA LEU A 11 -46.46 31.56 -17.68
C LEU A 11 -47.44 30.70 -16.89
N ARG A 12 -47.16 29.39 -16.84
CA ARG A 12 -47.98 28.39 -16.12
C ARG A 12 -47.07 27.50 -15.27
N ILE A 13 -47.64 26.85 -14.26
CA ILE A 13 -46.96 25.88 -13.40
C ILE A 13 -47.83 24.64 -13.21
N THR A 14 -47.20 23.48 -13.35
CA THR A 14 -47.77 22.19 -12.96
C THR A 14 -47.20 21.80 -11.59
N THR A 15 -48.07 21.48 -10.63
CA THR A 15 -47.68 21.07 -9.28
C THR A 15 -48.52 19.89 -8.77
N PRO A 16 -48.06 19.16 -7.73
CA PRO A 16 -48.84 18.10 -7.09
C PRO A 16 -50.13 18.56 -6.40
N LEU A 17 -50.35 19.87 -6.25
CA LEU A 17 -51.55 20.43 -5.63
C LEU A 17 -52.77 20.40 -6.57
N GLY A 18 -52.55 20.12 -7.86
CA GLY A 18 -53.56 20.20 -8.91
C GLY A 18 -53.53 21.54 -9.64
N ASP A 19 -54.34 21.63 -10.69
CA ASP A 19 -54.46 22.82 -11.53
C ASP A 19 -55.06 23.98 -10.75
N ASP A 20 -54.62 25.20 -11.08
CA ASP A 20 -55.07 26.47 -10.51
C ASP A 20 -54.96 26.61 -8.97
N ALA A 21 -54.41 25.62 -8.26
CA ALA A 21 -54.15 25.69 -6.82
C ALA A 21 -53.11 26.77 -6.45
N VAL A 22 -52.15 27.00 -7.32
CA VAL A 22 -51.17 28.10 -7.26
C VAL A 22 -50.93 28.63 -8.67
N ILE A 23 -50.75 29.95 -8.80
CA ILE A 23 -50.55 30.62 -10.09
C ILE A 23 -49.22 31.36 -10.08
N PRO A 24 -48.35 31.17 -11.08
CA PRO A 24 -47.08 31.87 -11.17
C PRO A 24 -47.29 33.32 -11.65
N VAL A 25 -46.74 34.24 -10.88
CA VAL A 25 -46.74 35.69 -11.15
C VAL A 25 -45.43 36.10 -11.79
N SER A 26 -44.32 35.61 -11.27
CA SER A 26 -43.00 35.86 -11.84
C SER A 26 -42.07 34.69 -11.60
N PHE A 27 -41.07 34.59 -12.45
CA PHE A 27 -40.02 33.59 -12.37
C PHE A 27 -38.68 34.25 -12.66
N THR A 28 -37.68 33.97 -11.82
CA THR A 28 -36.28 34.33 -12.05
C THR A 28 -35.41 33.11 -11.79
N GLY A 29 -34.29 32.98 -12.48
CA GLY A 29 -33.32 31.96 -12.10
C GLY A 29 -32.25 31.69 -13.14
N THR A 30 -31.25 30.93 -12.73
CA THR A 30 -30.04 30.71 -13.52
C THR A 30 -29.83 29.23 -13.76
N GLU A 31 -29.47 28.90 -14.99
CA GLU A 31 -28.96 27.60 -15.41
C GLU A 31 -27.61 27.79 -16.09
N ALA A 32 -26.68 26.88 -15.85
CA ALA A 32 -25.35 26.95 -16.42
C ALA A 32 -24.73 25.57 -16.54
N LEU A 33 -23.77 25.44 -17.45
CA LEU A 33 -22.95 24.24 -17.54
C LEU A 33 -22.25 23.98 -16.21
N SER A 34 -22.26 22.71 -15.81
CA SER A 34 -21.65 22.19 -14.58
C SER A 34 -22.14 22.85 -13.28
N ARG A 35 -23.31 23.48 -13.27
CA ARG A 35 -23.94 23.99 -12.05
C ARG A 35 -25.40 23.55 -11.94
N PRO A 36 -25.87 23.16 -10.74
CA PRO A 36 -27.29 22.94 -10.51
C PRO A 36 -28.07 24.24 -10.78
N PHE A 37 -29.11 24.19 -11.60
CA PHE A 37 -29.97 25.36 -11.80
C PHE A 37 -30.72 25.73 -10.51
N LEU A 38 -31.08 27.01 -10.39
CA LEU A 38 -31.94 27.51 -9.32
C LEU A 38 -32.98 28.45 -9.90
N PHE A 39 -34.23 28.06 -9.73
CA PHE A 39 -35.39 28.76 -10.24
C PHE A 39 -36.28 29.25 -9.08
N THR A 40 -36.42 30.56 -8.94
CA THR A 40 -37.26 31.20 -7.93
C THR A 40 -38.57 31.66 -8.57
N VAL A 41 -39.68 31.11 -8.09
CA VAL A 41 -41.02 31.37 -8.63
C VAL A 41 -41.85 32.03 -7.56
N ASP A 42 -42.38 33.20 -7.88
CA ASP A 42 -43.42 33.85 -7.08
C ASP A 42 -44.79 33.37 -7.54
N LEU A 43 -45.57 32.93 -6.57
CA LEU A 43 -46.84 32.25 -6.74
C LEU A 43 -47.93 33.01 -5.97
N VAL A 44 -49.16 32.96 -6.47
CA VAL A 44 -50.36 33.41 -5.74
C VAL A 44 -51.38 32.27 -5.62
N SER A 45 -52.15 32.27 -4.54
CA SER A 45 -53.26 31.34 -4.34
C SER A 45 -54.40 32.01 -3.58
N GLU A 46 -55.63 31.58 -3.85
CA GLU A 46 -56.80 31.91 -3.01
C GLU A 46 -56.74 31.16 -1.67
N ASN A 47 -56.03 30.04 -1.61
CA ASN A 47 -55.78 29.32 -0.37
C ASN A 47 -54.67 30.01 0.44
N SER A 48 -55.02 30.55 1.60
CA SER A 48 -54.06 31.21 2.51
C SER A 48 -53.20 30.24 3.33
N ALA A 49 -53.51 28.94 3.28
CA ALA A 49 -52.83 27.88 4.01
C ALA A 49 -52.38 26.75 3.07
N VAL A 50 -51.69 27.09 1.98
CA VAL A 50 -51.05 26.09 1.12
C VAL A 50 -50.08 25.24 1.96
N ASP A 51 -50.34 23.92 1.99
CA ASP A 51 -49.53 22.96 2.72
C ASP A 51 -48.18 22.74 2.04
N ALA A 52 -47.13 23.30 2.62
CA ALA A 52 -45.77 23.21 2.11
C ALA A 52 -45.27 21.76 1.99
N SER A 53 -45.75 20.83 2.82
CA SER A 53 -45.32 19.42 2.82
C SER A 53 -45.70 18.69 1.52
N LYS A 54 -46.73 19.18 0.81
CA LYS A 54 -47.16 18.65 -0.50
C LYS A 54 -46.27 19.12 -1.65
N LEU A 55 -45.44 20.13 -1.44
CA LEU A 55 -44.55 20.71 -2.45
C LEU A 55 -43.08 20.39 -2.20
N LEU A 56 -42.61 20.44 -0.95
CA LEU A 56 -41.20 20.23 -0.61
C LEU A 56 -40.71 18.85 -1.08
N GLY A 57 -39.59 18.85 -1.82
CA GLY A 57 -39.00 17.66 -2.43
C GLY A 57 -39.81 17.05 -3.57
N LYS A 58 -40.94 17.65 -3.98
CA LYS A 58 -41.79 17.15 -5.07
C LYS A 58 -41.50 17.87 -6.38
N ALA A 59 -41.82 17.18 -7.48
CA ALA A 59 -41.64 17.67 -8.83
C ALA A 59 -42.65 18.76 -9.18
N VAL A 60 -42.15 19.80 -9.83
CA VAL A 60 -42.92 20.90 -10.39
C VAL A 60 -42.33 21.30 -11.74
N THR A 61 -43.19 21.78 -12.65
CA THR A 61 -42.76 22.23 -13.98
C THR A 61 -43.31 23.62 -14.25
N LEU A 62 -42.44 24.59 -14.55
CA LEU A 62 -42.87 25.85 -15.15
C LEU A 62 -42.95 25.70 -16.66
N HIS A 63 -43.95 26.34 -17.25
CA HIS A 63 -44.19 26.38 -18.68
C HIS A 63 -44.15 27.84 -19.11
N ALA A 64 -43.19 28.18 -19.97
CA ALA A 64 -43.09 29.48 -20.61
C ALA A 64 -43.46 29.34 -22.09
N GLU A 65 -44.49 30.06 -22.51
CA GLU A 65 -44.95 30.09 -23.90
C GLU A 65 -44.01 30.93 -24.76
N ARG A 66 -43.55 30.32 -25.85
CA ARG A 66 -42.73 30.96 -26.88
C ARG A 66 -43.64 31.69 -27.90
N PRO A 67 -43.10 32.65 -28.68
CA PRO A 67 -43.85 33.34 -29.72
C PRO A 67 -44.46 32.43 -30.81
N ASP A 68 -43.85 31.27 -31.06
CA ASP A 68 -44.35 30.24 -31.98
C ASP A 68 -45.47 29.36 -31.38
N GLY A 69 -45.84 29.57 -30.12
CA GLY A 69 -46.87 28.81 -29.39
C GLY A 69 -46.33 27.54 -28.71
N GLU A 70 -45.07 27.17 -28.92
CA GLU A 70 -44.43 26.05 -28.23
C GLU A 70 -44.14 26.39 -26.76
N LEU A 71 -44.05 25.37 -25.91
CA LEU A 71 -43.75 25.55 -24.49
C LEU A 71 -42.29 25.20 -24.20
N ARG A 72 -41.57 26.11 -23.55
CA ARG A 72 -40.35 25.75 -22.82
C ARG A 72 -40.71 25.28 -21.42
N HIS A 73 -40.13 24.15 -21.03
CA HIS A 73 -40.33 23.56 -19.72
C HIS A 73 -39.13 23.83 -18.80
N PHE A 74 -39.40 24.23 -17.56
CA PHE A 74 -38.42 24.29 -16.48
C PHE A 74 -38.89 23.33 -15.38
N HIS A 75 -38.56 22.06 -15.56
CA HIS A 75 -38.86 21.00 -14.59
C HIS A 75 -37.78 20.91 -13.50
N GLY A 76 -38.20 20.81 -12.23
CA GLY A 76 -37.31 20.49 -11.12
C GLY A 76 -38.06 20.07 -9.87
N LEU A 77 -37.36 20.07 -8.73
CA LEU A 77 -37.89 19.72 -7.41
C LEU A 77 -37.87 20.94 -6.49
N VAL A 78 -38.89 21.13 -5.66
CA VAL A 78 -38.93 22.26 -4.73
C VAL A 78 -37.99 22.01 -3.54
N ARG A 79 -36.93 22.82 -3.40
CA ARG A 79 -36.04 22.77 -2.22
C ARG A 79 -36.51 23.64 -1.07
N ARG A 80 -37.25 24.71 -1.38
CA ARG A 80 -37.71 25.70 -0.39
C ARG A 80 -39.05 26.26 -0.81
N PHE A 81 -39.94 26.43 0.15
CA PHE A 81 -41.24 27.06 -0.04
C PHE A 81 -41.47 28.08 1.08
N SER A 82 -41.92 29.28 0.73
CA SER A 82 -42.12 30.39 1.68
C SER A 82 -43.51 30.98 1.50
N SER A 83 -44.19 31.30 2.60
CA SER A 83 -45.38 32.17 2.60
C SER A 83 -44.94 33.61 2.83
N LEU A 84 -45.40 34.53 1.98
CA LEU A 84 -44.94 35.93 1.93
C LEU A 84 -46.01 36.93 2.37
N GLY A 85 -47.05 36.47 3.08
CA GLY A 85 -48.25 37.27 3.35
C GLY A 85 -49.13 37.41 2.11
N GLY A 86 -49.98 38.43 2.03
CA GLY A 86 -50.93 38.55 0.93
C GLY A 86 -51.80 39.80 1.04
N SER A 87 -52.77 39.90 0.13
CA SER A 87 -53.86 40.86 0.20
C SER A 87 -55.09 40.22 0.87
N GLN A 88 -56.20 40.96 0.96
CA GLN A 88 -57.48 40.41 1.41
C GLN A 88 -58.01 39.28 0.48
N TYR A 89 -57.53 39.21 -0.77
CA TYR A 89 -58.07 38.34 -1.81
C TYR A 89 -57.17 37.15 -2.16
N VAL A 90 -55.85 37.31 -2.01
CA VAL A 90 -54.87 36.27 -2.37
C VAL A 90 -53.69 36.25 -1.42
N SER A 91 -53.12 35.07 -1.23
CA SER A 91 -51.86 34.87 -0.52
C SER A 91 -50.71 34.65 -1.48
N ASN A 92 -49.57 35.28 -1.18
CA ASN A 92 -48.34 35.23 -1.94
C ASN A 92 -47.42 34.13 -1.37
N TYR A 93 -46.83 33.36 -2.26
CA TYR A 93 -45.89 32.30 -1.95
C TYR A 93 -44.66 32.38 -2.84
N ARG A 94 -43.57 31.75 -2.41
CA ARG A 94 -42.35 31.60 -3.21
C ARG A 94 -41.84 30.17 -3.15
N ALA A 95 -41.57 29.59 -4.31
CA ALA A 95 -40.94 28.28 -4.46
C ALA A 95 -39.54 28.43 -5.07
N GLU A 96 -38.56 27.75 -4.49
CA GLU A 96 -37.24 27.57 -5.09
C GLU A 96 -37.12 26.15 -5.65
N ILE A 97 -36.89 26.05 -6.95
CA ILE A 97 -36.89 24.82 -7.73
C ILE A 97 -35.45 24.55 -8.20
N VAL A 98 -34.99 23.32 -7.99
CA VAL A 98 -33.61 22.86 -8.28
C VAL A 98 -33.63 21.50 -8.97
N PRO A 99 -32.54 21.05 -9.62
CA PRO A 99 -32.47 19.70 -10.15
C PRO A 99 -32.40 18.67 -9.03
N ALA A 100 -32.71 17.41 -9.34
CA ALA A 100 -32.49 16.27 -8.45
C ALA A 100 -31.02 16.19 -7.99
N LEU A 101 -30.08 16.58 -8.86
CA LEU A 101 -28.65 16.64 -8.53
C LEU A 101 -28.36 17.54 -7.31
N TRP A 102 -29.13 18.60 -7.08
CA TRP A 102 -28.88 19.50 -5.94
C TRP A 102 -29.05 18.79 -4.59
N PHE A 103 -29.93 17.79 -4.49
CA PHE A 103 -30.15 17.06 -3.23
C PHE A 103 -28.91 16.28 -2.77
N LEU A 104 -27.95 16.00 -3.66
CA LEU A 104 -26.66 15.42 -3.29
C LEU A 104 -25.85 16.34 -2.35
N SER A 105 -26.17 17.64 -2.27
CA SER A 105 -25.56 18.57 -1.32
C SER A 105 -25.99 18.31 0.14
N LEU A 106 -27.07 17.56 0.36
CA LEU A 106 -27.59 17.24 1.69
C LEU A 106 -26.95 16.00 2.32
N TYR A 107 -26.14 15.27 1.56
CA TYR A 107 -25.42 14.09 2.02
C TYR A 107 -23.97 14.44 2.27
N ASN A 108 -23.35 13.83 3.29
CA ASN A 108 -21.91 13.89 3.57
C ASN A 108 -21.42 12.48 3.94
N ASP A 109 -20.27 12.06 3.41
CA ASP A 109 -19.83 10.68 3.55
C ASP A 109 -18.30 10.50 3.50
N CYS A 110 -17.85 9.35 3.98
CA CYS A 110 -16.52 8.79 3.89
C CYS A 110 -16.63 7.34 3.40
N ARG A 111 -16.21 7.08 2.17
CA ARG A 111 -16.26 5.75 1.55
C ARG A 111 -15.33 5.64 0.37
N THR A 112 -15.02 4.43 -0.04
CA THR A 112 -14.19 4.17 -1.21
C THR A 112 -14.91 3.33 -2.26
N PHE A 113 -14.45 3.45 -3.50
CA PHE A 113 -14.96 2.74 -4.66
C PHE A 113 -13.79 2.08 -5.38
N GLU A 114 -13.84 0.76 -5.57
CA GLU A 114 -12.72 -0.02 -6.10
C GLU A 114 -12.97 -0.46 -7.54
N ASN A 115 -11.92 -0.43 -8.37
CA ASN A 115 -11.95 -0.97 -9.74
C ASN A 115 -13.08 -0.40 -10.63
N MET A 116 -13.41 0.87 -10.41
CA MET A 116 -14.43 1.63 -11.13
C MET A 116 -13.81 2.83 -11.85
N THR A 117 -14.44 3.26 -12.93
CA THR A 117 -14.18 4.56 -13.55
C THR A 117 -14.84 5.67 -12.72
N ALA A 118 -14.31 6.90 -12.77
CA ALA A 118 -14.93 8.02 -12.05
C ALA A 118 -16.38 8.28 -12.52
N VAL A 119 -16.70 8.00 -13.79
CA VAL A 119 -18.06 8.15 -14.32
C VAL A 119 -19.00 7.08 -13.77
N GLU A 120 -18.56 5.83 -13.66
CA GLU A 120 -19.33 4.76 -12.98
C GLU A 120 -19.63 5.14 -11.52
N VAL A 121 -18.66 5.74 -10.82
CA VAL A 121 -18.85 6.23 -9.45
C VAL A 121 -19.86 7.38 -9.40
N VAL A 122 -19.75 8.37 -10.30
CA VAL A 122 -20.72 9.47 -10.40
C VAL A 122 -22.13 8.93 -10.62
N GLU A 123 -22.31 7.96 -11.50
CA GLU A 123 -23.62 7.34 -11.74
C GLU A 123 -24.16 6.62 -10.52
N ASP A 124 -23.33 5.80 -9.84
CA ASP A 124 -23.73 5.06 -8.65
C ASP A 124 -24.20 6.01 -7.55
N VAL A 125 -23.43 7.05 -7.26
CA VAL A 125 -23.76 8.08 -6.26
C VAL A 125 -25.05 8.81 -6.62
N CYS A 126 -25.20 9.24 -7.88
CA CYS A 126 -26.39 9.93 -8.34
C CYS A 126 -27.65 9.04 -8.27
N LYS A 127 -27.57 7.80 -8.77
CA LYS A 127 -28.70 6.84 -8.78
C LYS A 127 -29.13 6.47 -7.37
N LYS A 128 -28.19 6.14 -6.48
CA LYS A 128 -28.48 5.83 -5.06
C LYS A 128 -29.09 7.02 -4.31
N SER A 129 -28.81 8.25 -4.76
CA SER A 129 -29.34 9.49 -4.17
C SER A 129 -30.66 9.98 -4.80
N GLY A 130 -31.26 9.20 -5.71
CA GLY A 130 -32.57 9.49 -6.30
C GLY A 130 -32.56 10.31 -7.60
N VAL A 131 -31.41 10.43 -8.28
CA VAL A 131 -31.36 11.04 -9.62
C VAL A 131 -31.76 9.99 -10.67
N SER A 132 -32.99 10.08 -11.17
CA SER A 132 -33.63 9.06 -12.02
C SER A 132 -33.42 9.22 -13.53
N GLY A 133 -32.54 10.13 -13.98
CA GLY A 133 -32.27 10.36 -15.40
C GLY A 133 -30.86 10.89 -15.63
N ILE A 134 -29.96 10.00 -16.06
CA ILE A 134 -28.57 10.33 -16.40
C ILE A 134 -28.29 9.81 -17.82
N LYS A 135 -27.79 10.66 -18.70
CA LYS A 135 -27.33 10.31 -20.04
C LYS A 135 -25.85 10.65 -20.17
N GLN A 136 -25.06 9.71 -20.67
CA GLN A 136 -23.66 9.95 -21.02
C GLN A 136 -23.52 10.23 -22.51
N ARG A 137 -22.82 11.31 -22.85
CA ARG A 137 -22.38 11.65 -24.22
C ARG A 137 -20.89 11.97 -24.20
N LEU A 138 -20.12 10.95 -23.87
CA LEU A 138 -18.67 11.01 -23.72
C LEU A 138 -18.01 10.48 -24.99
N ALA A 139 -16.90 11.10 -25.39
CA ALA A 139 -16.10 10.70 -26.54
C ALA A 139 -15.36 9.37 -26.28
N ALA A 140 -14.93 9.17 -25.02
CA ALA A 140 -14.26 7.97 -24.57
C ALA A 140 -14.66 7.64 -23.13
N THR A 141 -14.52 6.37 -22.75
CA THR A 141 -14.69 5.95 -21.36
C THR A 141 -13.38 6.21 -20.60
N PRO A 142 -13.42 6.94 -19.47
CA PRO A 142 -12.23 7.13 -18.63
C PRO A 142 -11.70 5.79 -18.11
N PRO A 143 -10.38 5.67 -17.85
CA PRO A 143 -9.82 4.43 -17.31
C PRO A 143 -10.36 4.13 -15.91
N LYS A 144 -10.36 2.85 -15.56
CA LYS A 144 -10.64 2.40 -14.19
C LYS A 144 -9.49 2.79 -13.27
N ARG A 145 -9.84 3.21 -12.05
CA ARG A 145 -8.89 3.47 -10.96
C ARG A 145 -8.93 2.30 -9.99
N GLU A 146 -7.79 1.98 -9.38
CA GLU A 146 -7.71 0.94 -8.36
C GLU A 146 -8.68 1.26 -7.21
N TYR A 147 -8.70 2.52 -6.79
CA TYR A 147 -9.70 3.07 -5.89
C TYR A 147 -9.99 4.56 -6.15
N ILE A 148 -11.16 5.01 -5.71
CA ILE A 148 -11.62 6.41 -5.70
C ILE A 148 -12.22 6.67 -4.32
N THR A 149 -11.73 7.69 -3.62
CA THR A 149 -12.13 7.99 -2.24
C THR A 149 -13.05 9.19 -2.19
N GLN A 150 -14.22 9.05 -1.56
CA GLN A 150 -15.01 10.17 -1.07
C GLN A 150 -14.64 10.40 0.40
N TYR A 151 -14.17 11.59 0.76
CA TYR A 151 -13.72 11.87 2.13
C TYR A 151 -14.21 13.21 2.67
N ARG A 152 -15.12 13.17 3.66
CA ARG A 152 -15.64 14.34 4.39
C ARG A 152 -16.23 15.43 3.50
N GLU A 153 -16.75 15.04 2.35
CA GLU A 153 -17.32 15.95 1.36
C GLU A 153 -18.76 15.54 1.05
N THR A 154 -19.54 16.51 0.56
CA THR A 154 -20.90 16.19 0.13
C THR A 154 -20.90 15.31 -1.12
N HIS A 155 -21.98 14.57 -1.36
CA HIS A 155 -22.09 13.81 -2.62
C HIS A 155 -22.03 14.73 -3.84
N LEU A 156 -22.55 15.97 -3.74
CA LEU A 156 -22.49 16.94 -4.83
C LEU A 156 -21.05 17.39 -5.09
N GLN A 157 -20.30 17.73 -4.03
CA GLN A 157 -18.87 18.08 -4.18
C GLN A 157 -18.07 16.93 -4.77
N PHE A 158 -18.29 15.71 -4.28
CA PHE A 158 -17.62 14.52 -4.79
C PHE A 158 -17.87 14.31 -6.29
N VAL A 159 -19.14 14.37 -6.71
CA VAL A 159 -19.51 14.27 -8.12
C VAL A 159 -18.91 15.41 -8.94
N SER A 160 -19.03 16.66 -8.48
CA SER A 160 -18.51 17.82 -9.20
C SER A 160 -17.00 17.74 -9.40
N ARG A 161 -16.21 17.46 -8.35
CA ARG A 161 -14.74 17.41 -8.50
C ARG A 161 -14.27 16.28 -9.42
N LEU A 162 -14.95 15.12 -9.42
CA LEU A 162 -14.61 14.01 -10.32
C LEU A 162 -14.86 14.37 -11.79
N LEU A 163 -15.96 15.06 -12.06
CA LEU A 163 -16.29 15.55 -13.40
C LEU A 163 -15.32 16.67 -13.82
N GLU A 164 -15.04 17.63 -12.94
CA GLU A 164 -14.06 18.71 -13.15
C GLU A 164 -12.65 18.18 -13.43
N GLU A 165 -12.21 17.15 -12.69
CA GLU A 165 -10.91 16.50 -12.87
C GLU A 165 -10.77 15.95 -14.30
N LEU A 166 -11.82 15.30 -14.81
CA LEU A 166 -11.85 14.69 -16.14
C LEU A 166 -12.21 15.66 -17.28
N GLY A 167 -12.46 16.93 -16.98
CA GLY A 167 -12.96 17.90 -17.97
C GLY A 167 -14.37 17.58 -18.48
N ILE A 168 -15.11 16.71 -17.77
CA ILE A 168 -16.50 16.36 -18.07
C ILE A 168 -17.39 17.42 -17.44
N PHE A 169 -18.33 17.94 -18.22
CA PHE A 169 -19.31 18.89 -17.76
C PHE A 169 -20.73 18.35 -17.95
N TYR A 170 -21.70 19.04 -17.35
CA TYR A 170 -23.10 18.62 -17.44
C TYR A 170 -24.07 19.76 -17.70
N THR A 171 -25.23 19.40 -18.27
CA THR A 171 -26.42 20.25 -18.40
C THR A 171 -27.68 19.43 -18.10
N PHE A 172 -28.85 20.06 -18.14
CA PHE A 172 -30.14 19.44 -17.88
C PHE A 172 -31.08 19.56 -19.08
N GLU A 173 -31.53 18.43 -19.64
CA GLU A 173 -32.62 18.43 -20.64
C GLU A 173 -33.96 18.43 -19.92
N HIS A 174 -34.79 19.45 -20.13
CA HIS A 174 -36.12 19.54 -19.52
C HIS A 174 -37.21 19.02 -20.45
N SER A 175 -38.20 18.37 -19.86
CA SER A 175 -39.45 17.96 -20.49
C SER A 175 -40.62 18.39 -19.61
N SER A 176 -41.85 18.20 -20.07
CA SER A 176 -43.05 18.52 -19.29
C SER A 176 -43.16 17.75 -17.97
N SER A 177 -42.54 16.57 -17.87
CA SER A 177 -42.68 15.63 -16.75
C SER A 177 -41.37 15.23 -16.06
N GLY A 178 -40.22 15.77 -16.50
CA GLY A 178 -38.93 15.36 -15.98
C GLY A 178 -37.78 16.23 -16.47
N HIS A 179 -36.61 16.06 -15.85
CA HIS A 179 -35.34 16.62 -16.32
C HIS A 179 -34.26 15.53 -16.30
N THR A 180 -33.36 15.55 -17.29
CA THR A 180 -32.28 14.56 -17.43
C THR A 180 -30.94 15.23 -17.26
N LEU A 181 -30.09 14.72 -16.36
CA LEU A 181 -28.69 15.11 -16.26
C LEU A 181 -27.91 14.53 -17.46
N VAL A 182 -27.28 15.39 -18.25
CA VAL A 182 -26.48 14.94 -19.40
C VAL A 182 -25.01 15.24 -19.15
N LEU A 183 -24.18 14.19 -19.05
CA LEU A 183 -22.74 14.27 -18.90
C LEU A 183 -22.06 14.27 -20.28
N THR A 184 -21.10 15.16 -20.50
CA THR A 184 -20.37 15.25 -21.77
C THR A 184 -18.94 15.79 -21.59
N ASP A 185 -18.04 15.43 -22.49
CA ASP A 185 -16.62 15.85 -22.52
C ASP A 185 -16.25 16.58 -23.81
N SER A 186 -17.25 16.98 -24.62
CA SER A 186 -17.09 17.64 -25.92
C SER A 186 -16.23 16.86 -26.94
N GLN A 187 -16.88 16.33 -27.99
CA GLN A 187 -16.24 16.27 -29.32
C GLN A 187 -16.48 17.60 -30.06
N ALA A 188 -15.56 17.97 -30.94
CA ALA A 188 -15.64 19.22 -31.71
C ALA A 188 -17.06 19.43 -32.28
N GLY A 189 -17.75 20.48 -31.84
CA GLY A 189 -19.03 20.92 -32.41
C GLY A 189 -20.32 20.36 -31.80
N SER A 190 -20.30 19.59 -30.70
CA SER A 190 -21.55 19.15 -30.05
C SER A 190 -21.64 19.54 -28.58
N ILE A 191 -22.74 20.20 -28.21
CA ILE A 191 -23.23 20.22 -26.82
C ILE A 191 -24.58 19.49 -26.78
N PRO A 192 -24.83 18.67 -25.75
CA PRO A 192 -25.95 17.76 -25.65
C PRO A 192 -27.38 18.30 -25.84
N ALA A 193 -27.70 19.56 -25.54
CA ALA A 193 -29.12 19.96 -25.42
C ALA A 193 -29.84 20.24 -26.76
N GLY A 194 -29.16 20.06 -27.90
CA GLY A 194 -29.72 20.26 -29.25
C GLY A 194 -29.38 21.60 -29.87
N GLU A 195 -30.03 21.93 -30.99
CA GLU A 195 -29.95 23.24 -31.65
C GLU A 195 -31.11 24.12 -31.19
N VAL A 196 -30.78 25.30 -30.63
CA VAL A 196 -31.75 26.38 -30.44
C VAL A 196 -31.87 27.13 -31.77
N PRO A 197 -33.05 27.68 -32.13
CA PRO A 197 -33.23 28.44 -33.36
C PRO A 197 -32.15 29.49 -33.59
N LYS A 198 -31.94 29.86 -34.85
CA LYS A 198 -31.16 31.04 -35.22
C LYS A 198 -31.75 32.25 -34.50
N VAL A 199 -30.98 32.94 -33.67
CA VAL A 199 -31.46 34.09 -32.91
C VAL A 199 -31.05 35.36 -33.63
N ARG A 200 -32.05 36.18 -33.96
CA ARG A 200 -31.83 37.47 -34.64
C ARG A 200 -31.26 38.48 -33.64
N VAL A 201 -30.21 39.20 -34.05
CA VAL A 201 -29.66 40.30 -33.27
C VAL A 201 -30.31 41.59 -33.75
N VAL A 202 -31.18 42.17 -32.92
CA VAL A 202 -31.88 43.41 -33.24
C VAL A 202 -31.62 44.43 -32.12
N PRO A 203 -30.59 45.28 -32.26
CA PRO A 203 -30.26 46.27 -31.25
C PRO A 203 -31.46 47.18 -30.96
N ASN A 204 -31.79 47.35 -29.68
CA ASN A 204 -32.86 48.27 -29.30
C ASN A 204 -32.50 49.71 -29.69
N ARG A 205 -33.41 50.39 -30.37
CA ARG A 205 -33.36 51.86 -30.50
C ARG A 205 -33.84 52.48 -29.19
N MET A 206 -33.35 53.68 -28.86
CA MET A 206 -33.79 54.38 -27.65
C MET A 206 -35.31 54.54 -27.63
N GLY A 207 -35.97 53.97 -26.62
CA GLY A 207 -37.41 54.06 -26.39
C GLY A 207 -38.25 52.89 -26.92
N ASP A 208 -37.68 52.00 -27.73
CA ASP A 208 -38.41 50.83 -28.26
C ASP A 208 -38.47 49.68 -27.25
N ARG A 209 -39.57 48.92 -27.29
CA ARG A 209 -39.65 47.63 -26.61
C ARG A 209 -38.86 46.60 -27.42
N PRO A 210 -38.08 45.70 -26.76
CA PRO A 210 -37.40 44.63 -27.48
C PRO A 210 -38.41 43.78 -28.26
N LEU A 211 -38.04 43.38 -29.48
CA LEU A 211 -38.83 42.44 -30.27
C LEU A 211 -38.78 41.05 -29.63
N ASP A 212 -39.85 40.27 -29.78
CA ASP A 212 -39.90 38.88 -29.33
C ASP A 212 -38.84 38.02 -30.05
N ASP A 213 -38.25 37.06 -29.34
CA ASP A 213 -37.22 36.14 -29.83
C ASP A 213 -35.99 36.80 -30.50
N THR A 214 -35.50 37.91 -29.92
CA THR A 214 -34.28 38.59 -30.41
C THR A 214 -33.23 38.77 -29.32
N VAL A 215 -31.95 38.86 -29.71
CA VAL A 215 -30.89 39.45 -28.88
C VAL A 215 -30.90 40.96 -29.13
N PHE A 216 -31.16 41.75 -28.09
CA PHE A 216 -31.32 43.21 -28.23
C PHE A 216 -30.16 44.01 -27.65
N ASN A 217 -29.24 43.35 -26.93
CA ASN A 217 -28.00 43.92 -26.44
C ASN A 217 -26.95 42.80 -26.35
N TYR A 218 -25.69 43.09 -26.69
CA TYR A 218 -24.60 42.15 -26.50
C TYR A 218 -23.27 42.86 -26.27
N SER A 219 -22.32 42.17 -25.64
CA SER A 219 -20.91 42.54 -25.55
C SER A 219 -20.03 41.35 -25.86
N ARG A 220 -18.86 41.61 -26.46
CA ARG A 220 -17.79 40.62 -26.61
C ARG A 220 -16.67 40.99 -25.66
N GLU A 221 -16.20 40.01 -24.91
CA GLU A 221 -15.13 40.16 -23.94
C GLU A 221 -13.96 39.27 -24.36
N PHE A 222 -12.75 39.83 -24.30
CA PHE A 222 -11.52 39.12 -24.59
C PHE A 222 -10.55 39.20 -23.41
N ALA A 223 -9.92 38.09 -23.05
CA ALA A 223 -8.97 38.02 -21.95
C ALA A 223 -7.64 37.37 -22.38
N VAL A 224 -6.54 37.74 -21.71
CA VAL A 224 -5.29 36.99 -21.81
C VAL A 224 -5.43 35.69 -21.02
N HIS A 225 -4.90 34.58 -21.54
CA HIS A 225 -4.89 33.28 -20.85
C HIS A 225 -3.48 32.67 -20.84
N THR A 226 -3.33 31.55 -20.14
CA THR A 226 -2.07 30.81 -20.00
C THR A 226 -1.56 30.29 -21.36
N ALA A 227 -0.28 30.50 -21.69
CA ALA A 227 0.32 30.03 -22.95
C ALA A 227 0.75 28.58 -22.93
N LYS A 228 1.12 28.05 -21.77
CA LYS A 228 1.61 26.68 -21.64
C LYS A 228 1.19 26.08 -20.30
N VAL A 229 0.74 24.83 -20.34
CA VAL A 229 0.58 23.99 -19.15
C VAL A 229 1.62 22.87 -19.20
N ALA A 230 2.35 22.70 -18.10
CA ALA A 230 3.32 21.64 -17.90
C ALA A 230 2.99 20.84 -16.63
N LEU A 231 2.81 19.53 -16.78
CA LEU A 231 2.42 18.61 -15.71
C LEU A 231 3.52 17.57 -15.51
N ARG A 232 3.78 17.22 -14.25
CA ARG A 232 4.62 16.08 -13.88
C ARG A 232 3.93 15.23 -12.83
N ASP A 233 4.16 13.93 -12.91
CA ASP A 233 3.61 12.96 -11.98
C ASP A 233 4.61 11.84 -11.67
N HIS A 234 4.51 11.31 -10.45
CA HIS A 234 5.31 10.20 -9.94
C HIS A 234 4.41 9.16 -9.25
N ASP A 235 4.46 7.93 -9.74
CA ASP A 235 3.80 6.76 -9.16
C ASP A 235 4.88 5.78 -8.68
N LEU A 236 4.75 5.28 -7.44
CA LEU A 236 5.67 4.31 -6.85
C LEU A 236 5.78 3.01 -7.67
N LEU A 237 4.76 2.68 -8.47
CA LEU A 237 4.68 1.46 -9.27
C LEU A 237 5.01 1.64 -10.75
N ARG A 238 5.18 2.88 -11.21
CA ARG A 238 5.29 3.19 -12.64
C ARG A 238 6.40 4.21 -12.90
N VAL A 239 6.72 4.38 -14.18
CA VAL A 239 7.69 5.40 -14.62
C VAL A 239 7.06 6.77 -14.47
N ASP A 240 7.85 7.76 -14.08
CA ASP A 240 7.47 9.17 -14.06
C ASP A 240 6.81 9.57 -15.39
N SER A 241 5.69 10.29 -15.32
CA SER A 241 5.00 10.78 -16.50
C SER A 241 5.07 12.30 -16.56
N THR A 242 5.18 12.83 -17.78
CA THR A 242 5.24 14.27 -18.04
C THR A 242 4.28 14.63 -19.16
N GLY A 243 3.61 15.77 -19.05
CA GLY A 243 2.74 16.28 -20.08
C GLY A 243 2.97 17.76 -20.29
N GLU A 244 3.15 18.19 -21.53
CA GLU A 244 3.31 19.60 -21.86
C GLU A 244 2.47 19.97 -23.07
N VAL A 245 1.64 21.00 -22.92
CA VAL A 245 0.80 21.52 -23.99
C VAL A 245 0.91 23.04 -24.02
N SER A 246 1.22 23.57 -25.19
CA SER A 246 1.16 25.02 -25.45
C SER A 246 -0.16 25.34 -26.15
N SER A 247 -0.77 26.46 -25.79
CA SER A 247 -1.96 26.95 -26.46
C SER A 247 -1.66 27.32 -27.91
N GLY A 248 -2.63 27.03 -28.80
CA GLY A 248 -2.65 27.55 -30.17
C GLY A 248 -3.39 28.88 -30.31
N GLY A 249 -3.96 29.40 -29.21
CA GLY A 249 -4.79 30.59 -29.15
C GLY A 249 -3.99 31.90 -29.16
N PRO A 250 -4.60 33.00 -29.62
CA PRO A 250 -3.98 34.32 -29.63
C PRO A 250 -3.84 34.90 -28.21
N HIS A 251 -2.90 35.82 -28.02
CA HIS A 251 -2.72 36.58 -26.78
C HIS A 251 -2.44 35.75 -25.52
N ALA A 252 -1.96 34.52 -25.67
CA ALA A 252 -1.54 33.68 -24.56
C ALA A 252 -0.20 34.14 -23.95
N ARG A 253 -0.05 34.07 -22.62
CA ARG A 253 1.21 34.39 -21.90
C ARG A 253 1.45 33.46 -20.70
N GLY A 254 2.73 33.29 -20.34
CA GLY A 254 3.13 32.57 -19.12
C GLY A 254 3.01 31.05 -19.22
N GLU A 255 3.54 30.37 -18.21
CA GLU A 255 3.47 28.92 -18.04
C GLU A 255 2.84 28.60 -16.68
N ARG A 256 1.93 27.63 -16.66
CA ARG A 256 1.39 27.02 -15.45
C ARG A 256 1.99 25.63 -15.29
N PHE A 257 2.79 25.46 -14.24
CA PHE A 257 3.36 24.17 -13.87
C PHE A 257 2.61 23.57 -12.68
N GLU A 258 2.23 22.30 -12.75
CA GLU A 258 1.58 21.57 -11.65
C GLU A 258 2.23 20.18 -11.53
N PHE A 259 2.71 19.86 -10.32
CA PHE A 259 3.07 18.49 -9.97
C PHE A 259 1.79 17.82 -9.45
N LEU A 260 1.20 16.95 -10.28
CA LEU A 260 -0.10 16.37 -10.00
C LEU A 260 -0.02 15.38 -8.83
N GLY A 261 1.02 14.54 -8.85
CA GLY A 261 1.08 13.38 -7.98
C GLY A 261 -0.06 12.37 -8.22
N ASP A 262 -0.89 12.50 -9.25
CA ASP A 262 -2.23 11.91 -9.31
C ASP A 262 -2.30 10.62 -10.15
N LEU A 263 -2.65 9.52 -9.48
CA LEU A 263 -3.28 8.31 -10.03
C LEU A 263 -2.51 7.46 -11.06
N GLY A 264 -1.23 7.72 -11.34
CA GLY A 264 -0.37 6.75 -12.02
C GLY A 264 -0.84 6.33 -13.42
N LEU A 265 -1.87 6.98 -13.96
CA LEU A 265 -2.33 6.77 -15.31
C LEU A 265 -1.38 7.58 -16.18
N ASP A 266 -0.82 6.96 -17.24
CA ASP A 266 0.01 7.66 -18.23
C ASP A 266 -0.88 8.63 -19.04
N ARG A 267 -1.29 9.71 -18.38
CA ARG A 267 -2.32 10.68 -18.80
C ARG A 267 -1.87 12.11 -18.64
N SER A 268 -0.67 12.37 -18.14
CA SER A 268 -0.14 13.73 -17.94
C SER A 268 -0.27 14.58 -19.21
N GLN A 269 -0.05 14.01 -20.40
CA GLN A 269 -0.22 14.72 -21.67
C GLN A 269 -1.68 15.07 -21.99
N ASP A 270 -2.61 14.13 -21.77
CA ASP A 270 -4.04 14.36 -21.98
C ASP A 270 -4.60 15.36 -20.96
N ASP A 271 -4.19 15.26 -19.70
CA ASP A 271 -4.60 16.18 -18.67
C ASP A 271 -4.04 17.59 -18.92
N ALA A 272 -2.79 17.72 -19.39
CA ALA A 272 -2.22 19.01 -19.81
C ALA A 272 -3.04 19.65 -20.95
N LYS A 273 -3.57 18.82 -21.86
CA LYS A 273 -4.49 19.28 -22.91
C LYS A 273 -5.84 19.74 -22.32
N LEU A 274 -6.40 19.01 -21.38
CA LEU A 274 -7.62 19.44 -20.69
C LEU A 274 -7.41 20.77 -19.95
N ARG A 275 -6.24 20.97 -19.31
CA ARG A 275 -5.92 22.20 -18.59
C ARG A 275 -5.73 23.40 -19.52
N ILE A 276 -5.09 23.23 -20.68
CA ILE A 276 -4.99 24.36 -21.62
C ILE A 276 -6.36 24.73 -22.19
N GLU A 277 -7.23 23.74 -22.48
CA GLU A 277 -8.60 23.96 -22.94
C GLU A 277 -9.47 24.66 -21.86
N GLU A 278 -9.20 24.41 -20.57
CA GLU A 278 -9.83 25.13 -19.44
C GLU A 278 -9.45 26.62 -19.40
N GLU A 279 -8.17 26.93 -19.67
CA GLU A 279 -7.67 28.32 -19.72
C GLU A 279 -8.18 29.06 -20.96
N GLU A 280 -8.27 28.39 -22.11
CA GLU A 280 -8.75 28.95 -23.38
C GLU A 280 -10.26 29.28 -23.37
N ARG A 281 -11.05 28.63 -22.50
CA ARG A 281 -12.49 28.86 -22.38
C ARG A 281 -12.84 30.33 -22.18
N ASP A 282 -12.08 31.02 -21.33
CA ASP A 282 -12.36 32.41 -20.94
C ASP A 282 -11.74 33.44 -21.91
N TYR A 283 -11.08 32.99 -22.97
CA TYR A 283 -10.46 33.88 -23.94
C TYR A 283 -11.48 34.78 -24.65
N GLU A 284 -12.59 34.21 -25.14
CA GLU A 284 -13.64 34.94 -25.87
C GLU A 284 -15.02 34.59 -25.32
N LEU A 285 -15.68 35.57 -24.69
CA LEU A 285 -17.05 35.46 -24.20
C LEU A 285 -17.98 36.40 -24.95
N LEU A 286 -19.14 35.88 -25.37
CA LEU A 286 -20.28 36.66 -25.83
C LEU A 286 -21.29 36.76 -24.69
N ARG A 287 -21.51 37.97 -24.17
CA ARG A 287 -22.62 38.23 -23.23
C ARG A 287 -23.75 38.87 -24.00
N GLY A 288 -24.98 38.40 -23.80
CA GLY A 288 -26.15 38.96 -24.48
C GLY A 288 -27.34 39.13 -23.56
N LYS A 289 -28.22 40.06 -23.92
CA LYS A 289 -29.58 40.17 -23.37
C LYS A 289 -30.58 39.86 -24.46
N SER A 290 -31.55 39.02 -24.16
CA SER A 290 -32.47 38.48 -25.15
C SER A 290 -33.89 38.29 -24.63
N THR A 291 -34.87 38.35 -25.52
CA THR A 291 -36.27 37.93 -25.28
C THR A 291 -36.52 36.49 -25.74
N CYS A 292 -35.49 35.79 -26.25
CA CYS A 292 -35.62 34.42 -26.75
C CYS A 292 -35.84 33.42 -25.62
N VAL A 293 -37.07 32.91 -25.52
CA VAL A 293 -37.47 31.96 -24.46
C VAL A 293 -36.75 30.63 -24.64
N ALA A 294 -36.34 30.25 -25.86
CA ALA A 294 -35.70 28.97 -26.14
C ALA A 294 -34.23 28.85 -25.69
N LEU A 295 -33.54 29.96 -25.39
CA LEU A 295 -32.12 29.95 -25.03
C LEU A 295 -31.85 29.18 -23.75
N GLN A 296 -31.09 28.09 -23.84
CA GLN A 296 -30.79 27.22 -22.71
C GLN A 296 -29.29 26.97 -22.54
N SER A 297 -28.83 26.84 -21.28
CA SER A 297 -27.46 26.41 -21.02
C SER A 297 -27.18 25.02 -21.61
N GLY A 298 -26.08 24.91 -22.33
CA GLY A 298 -25.70 23.70 -23.06
C GLY A 298 -26.37 23.52 -24.42
N THR A 299 -26.88 24.59 -25.02
CA THR A 299 -27.36 24.57 -26.41
C THR A 299 -26.37 25.25 -27.36
N ARG A 300 -26.43 24.86 -28.64
CA ARG A 300 -25.79 25.60 -29.72
C ARG A 300 -26.80 26.57 -30.33
N THR A 301 -26.38 27.80 -30.55
CA THR A 301 -27.18 28.82 -31.25
C THR A 301 -26.34 29.52 -32.32
N ARG A 302 -27.01 30.03 -33.34
CA ARG A 302 -26.40 30.86 -34.39
C ARG A 302 -26.97 32.27 -34.32
N MET A 303 -26.09 33.26 -34.24
CA MET A 303 -26.49 34.66 -34.31
C MET A 303 -26.67 35.05 -35.78
N ILE A 304 -27.79 35.68 -36.11
CA ILE A 304 -28.10 36.14 -37.49
C ILE A 304 -28.58 37.59 -37.48
N GLU A 305 -28.45 38.26 -38.63
CA GLU A 305 -28.74 39.70 -38.76
C GLU A 305 -27.90 40.54 -37.78
N ALA A 306 -26.73 40.04 -37.42
CA ALA A 306 -25.85 40.64 -36.44
C ALA A 306 -24.72 41.45 -37.09
N PRO A 307 -23.93 42.21 -36.32
CA PRO A 307 -22.69 42.79 -36.83
C PRO A 307 -21.72 41.71 -37.35
N SER A 308 -20.93 42.06 -38.36
CA SER A 308 -20.14 41.10 -39.17
C SER A 308 -19.16 40.24 -38.38
N ASP A 309 -18.80 40.66 -37.17
CA ASP A 309 -17.90 39.95 -36.28
C ASP A 309 -18.59 38.81 -35.50
N ILE A 310 -19.92 38.75 -35.49
CA ILE A 310 -20.74 37.69 -34.88
C ILE A 310 -21.83 37.11 -35.78
N ASP A 311 -22.09 37.73 -36.94
CA ASP A 311 -23.12 37.27 -37.88
C ASP A 311 -22.80 35.90 -38.49
N GLU A 312 -23.82 35.04 -38.58
CA GLU A 312 -23.76 33.62 -38.96
C GLU A 312 -22.78 32.77 -38.11
N LYS A 313 -22.17 33.32 -37.06
CA LYS A 313 -21.31 32.57 -36.15
C LYS A 313 -22.14 31.78 -35.15
N GLU A 314 -21.59 30.66 -34.75
CA GLU A 314 -22.22 29.74 -33.82
C GLU A 314 -21.53 29.80 -32.46
N PHE A 315 -22.38 29.77 -31.43
CA PHE A 315 -21.96 29.86 -30.06
C PHE A 315 -22.59 28.75 -29.22
N HIS A 316 -21.83 28.33 -28.23
CA HIS A 316 -22.25 27.46 -27.15
C HIS A 316 -22.72 28.30 -25.98
N VAL A 317 -24.01 28.23 -25.64
CA VAL A 317 -24.56 28.95 -24.49
C VAL A 317 -24.13 28.21 -23.22
N ILE A 318 -23.32 28.86 -22.38
CA ILE A 318 -22.75 28.25 -21.17
C ILE A 318 -23.51 28.64 -19.89
N GLU A 319 -24.25 29.74 -19.91
CA GLU A 319 -25.07 30.22 -18.80
C GLU A 319 -26.25 31.03 -19.34
N VAL A 320 -27.43 30.89 -18.71
CA VAL A 320 -28.60 31.75 -18.94
C VAL A 320 -29.23 32.11 -17.60
N SER A 321 -29.47 33.40 -17.40
CA SER A 321 -30.22 33.96 -16.28
C SER A 321 -31.56 34.48 -16.80
N HIS A 322 -32.65 33.81 -16.41
CA HIS A 322 -34.01 34.07 -16.86
C HIS A 322 -34.73 35.07 -15.95
N ARG A 323 -35.60 35.89 -16.53
CA ARG A 323 -36.60 36.69 -15.84
C ARG A 323 -37.89 36.73 -16.65
N MET A 324 -38.98 36.27 -16.05
CA MET A 324 -40.32 36.31 -16.63
C MET A 324 -41.32 36.94 -15.66
N GLU A 325 -42.14 37.84 -16.17
CA GLU A 325 -43.31 38.39 -15.50
C GLU A 325 -44.55 37.84 -16.23
N GLY A 326 -45.44 37.18 -15.48
CA GLY A 326 -46.63 36.49 -16.01
C GLY A 326 -47.81 37.40 -16.33
N GLY A 327 -47.70 38.71 -16.06
CA GLY A 327 -48.78 39.68 -16.18
C GLY A 327 -49.77 39.62 -15.00
N ASP A 328 -50.73 40.55 -15.00
CA ASP A 328 -51.73 40.68 -13.92
C ASP A 328 -52.53 39.38 -13.75
N VAL A 329 -52.75 38.98 -12.49
CA VAL A 329 -53.52 37.79 -12.09
C VAL A 329 -55.00 38.12 -11.83
N HIS A 330 -55.36 39.39 -11.70
CA HIS A 330 -56.69 39.85 -11.29
C HIS A 330 -57.49 40.58 -12.37
N ALA A 331 -56.88 41.03 -13.47
CA ALA A 331 -57.55 41.86 -14.46
C ALA A 331 -57.27 41.46 -15.92
N SER A 332 -58.32 41.60 -16.74
CA SER A 332 -58.37 41.37 -18.17
C SER A 332 -57.60 42.43 -19.01
N GLY A 333 -56.31 42.63 -18.72
CA GLY A 333 -55.37 43.20 -19.70
C GLY A 333 -54.85 44.63 -19.44
N THR A 334 -53.90 44.79 -18.52
CA THR A 334 -53.09 46.03 -18.49
C THR A 334 -51.58 45.81 -18.31
N LEU A 335 -51.13 44.77 -17.58
CA LEU A 335 -49.74 44.31 -17.62
C LEU A 335 -49.60 43.09 -18.54
N ALA A 336 -48.93 43.27 -19.67
CA ALA A 336 -48.53 42.19 -20.56
C ALA A 336 -47.46 41.31 -19.90
N SER A 337 -47.47 40.02 -20.20
CA SER A 337 -46.36 39.15 -19.82
C SER A 337 -45.08 39.58 -20.54
N LYS A 338 -43.96 39.52 -19.82
CA LYS A 338 -42.64 39.96 -20.30
C LYS A 338 -41.61 38.90 -19.96
N TYR A 339 -40.82 38.47 -20.94
CA TYR A 339 -39.69 37.59 -20.72
C TYR A 339 -38.41 38.24 -21.23
N GLU A 340 -37.36 38.19 -20.43
CA GLU A 340 -36.00 38.57 -20.77
C GLU A 340 -35.02 37.57 -20.16
N ASN A 341 -33.86 37.41 -20.77
CA ASN A 341 -32.73 36.70 -20.19
C ASN A 341 -31.42 37.43 -20.46
N GLU A 342 -30.43 37.11 -19.64
CA GLU A 342 -29.03 37.39 -19.90
C GLU A 342 -28.31 36.06 -20.11
N PHE A 343 -27.51 35.94 -21.15
CA PHE A 343 -26.77 34.72 -21.45
C PHE A 343 -25.28 34.99 -21.63
N ILE A 344 -24.48 33.97 -21.36
CA ILE A 344 -23.05 33.92 -21.67
C ILE A 344 -22.85 32.77 -22.64
N ALA A 345 -22.11 33.01 -23.72
CA ALA A 345 -21.79 32.02 -24.71
C ALA A 345 -20.32 32.10 -25.15
N ILE A 346 -19.77 30.98 -25.61
CA ILE A 346 -18.42 30.89 -26.18
C ILE A 346 -18.49 30.45 -27.64
N PRO A 347 -17.52 30.79 -28.50
CA PRO A 347 -17.48 30.28 -29.87
C PRO A 347 -17.48 28.75 -29.90
N VAL A 348 -18.18 28.13 -30.87
CA VAL A 348 -18.21 26.66 -31.01
C VAL A 348 -16.83 26.04 -31.28
N ALA A 349 -15.89 26.83 -31.81
CA ALA A 349 -14.51 26.40 -31.99
C ALA A 349 -13.77 26.20 -30.66
N THR A 350 -14.18 26.88 -29.59
CA THR A 350 -13.60 26.77 -28.26
C THR A 350 -14.19 25.57 -27.53
N ARG A 351 -13.33 24.68 -27.03
CA ARG A 351 -13.78 23.53 -26.23
C ARG A 351 -14.14 24.00 -24.83
N TYR A 352 -15.35 23.67 -24.38
CA TYR A 352 -15.73 23.95 -23.01
C TYR A 352 -15.11 22.91 -22.07
N ARG A 353 -14.41 23.40 -21.04
CA ARG A 353 -14.03 22.63 -19.86
C ARG A 353 -14.61 23.31 -18.61
N PRO A 354 -15.17 22.54 -17.66
CA PRO A 354 -15.64 23.10 -16.41
C PRO A 354 -14.47 23.68 -15.61
N PRO A 355 -14.65 24.81 -14.92
CA PRO A 355 -13.62 25.31 -14.01
C PRO A 355 -13.47 24.38 -12.80
N ARG A 356 -12.24 24.12 -12.35
CA ARG A 356 -11.95 23.37 -11.11
C ARG A 356 -12.23 24.20 -9.85
N THR A 357 -13.51 24.40 -9.54
CA THR A 357 -13.95 25.20 -8.38
C THR A 357 -14.22 24.37 -7.13
N THR A 358 -14.46 23.07 -7.29
CA THR A 358 -14.77 22.20 -6.17
C THR A 358 -13.48 21.79 -5.44
N PRO A 359 -13.32 22.12 -4.14
CA PRO A 359 -12.10 21.77 -3.41
C PRO A 359 -11.90 20.26 -3.34
N ARG A 360 -10.71 19.75 -3.70
CA ARG A 360 -10.33 18.37 -3.44
C ARG A 360 -10.09 18.20 -1.93
N PRO A 361 -10.72 17.22 -1.26
CA PRO A 361 -10.44 16.96 0.15
C PRO A 361 -8.99 16.52 0.33
N SER A 362 -8.39 16.88 1.46
CA SER A 362 -7.05 16.43 1.84
C SER A 362 -7.03 15.87 3.26
N VAL A 363 -6.14 14.90 3.48
CA VAL A 363 -5.86 14.38 4.81
C VAL A 363 -4.60 15.06 5.35
N ARG A 364 -4.74 15.79 6.46
CA ARG A 364 -3.64 16.58 7.04
C ARG A 364 -2.75 15.81 8.02
N GLY A 365 -3.02 14.54 8.28
CA GLY A 365 -2.28 13.77 9.26
C GLY A 365 -2.47 12.26 9.12
N THR A 366 -1.74 11.52 9.92
CA THR A 366 -1.75 10.06 9.94
C THR A 366 -3.09 9.51 10.41
N GLN A 367 -3.55 8.46 9.76
CA GLN A 367 -4.73 7.70 10.15
C GLN A 367 -4.34 6.28 10.56
N VAL A 368 -5.22 5.60 11.30
CA VAL A 368 -5.05 4.19 11.64
C VAL A 368 -5.97 3.37 10.74
N ALA A 369 -5.42 2.30 10.17
CA ALA A 369 -6.17 1.30 9.43
C ALA A 369 -5.84 -0.10 9.94
N LYS A 370 -6.73 -1.04 9.69
CA LYS A 370 -6.53 -2.45 10.03
C LYS A 370 -6.10 -3.21 8.78
N VAL A 371 -5.08 -4.06 8.90
CA VAL A 371 -4.69 -4.96 7.81
C VAL A 371 -5.70 -6.09 7.69
N VAL A 372 -6.14 -6.38 6.47
CA VAL A 372 -7.16 -7.39 6.16
C VAL A 372 -6.67 -8.31 5.04
N GLY A 373 -7.39 -9.39 4.75
CA GLY A 373 -7.06 -10.34 3.68
C GLY A 373 -8.21 -10.55 2.70
N SER A 374 -7.87 -10.87 1.46
CA SER A 374 -8.82 -11.23 0.40
C SER A 374 -9.19 -12.71 0.46
N GLY A 375 -10.41 -13.04 0.00
CA GLY A 375 -10.78 -14.44 -0.32
C GLY A 375 -10.66 -15.46 0.82
N GLY A 376 -10.70 -15.02 2.08
CA GLY A 376 -10.52 -15.91 3.25
C GLY A 376 -9.05 -16.19 3.63
N ALA A 377 -8.09 -15.44 3.07
CA ALA A 377 -6.69 -15.47 3.49
C ALA A 377 -6.57 -15.30 5.01
N ARG A 378 -5.68 -16.10 5.61
CA ARG A 378 -5.40 -16.09 7.05
C ARG A 378 -3.96 -15.65 7.25
N ASN A 379 -3.71 -14.86 8.29
CA ASN A 379 -2.41 -14.32 8.71
C ASN A 379 -1.73 -13.30 7.78
N ILE A 380 -1.57 -13.57 6.48
CA ILE A 380 -0.84 -12.66 5.59
C ILE A 380 -1.46 -12.64 4.19
N ASP A 381 -1.61 -11.44 3.63
CA ASP A 381 -2.03 -11.24 2.25
C ASP A 381 -1.26 -10.07 1.65
N VAL A 382 -0.29 -10.37 0.79
CA VAL A 382 0.65 -9.41 0.20
C VAL A 382 0.82 -9.68 -1.29
N ASP A 383 0.92 -8.62 -2.10
CA ASP A 383 1.16 -8.75 -3.54
C ASP A 383 2.65 -8.69 -3.91
N LYS A 384 2.95 -8.79 -5.21
CA LYS A 384 4.32 -8.78 -5.74
C LYS A 384 5.10 -7.49 -5.46
N GLU A 385 4.41 -6.40 -5.13
CA GLU A 385 5.00 -5.09 -4.84
C GLU A 385 5.11 -4.84 -3.33
N GLY A 386 4.78 -5.84 -2.49
CA GLY A 386 4.82 -5.72 -1.04
C GLY A 386 3.65 -4.95 -0.44
N ARG A 387 2.55 -4.77 -1.19
CA ARG A 387 1.35 -4.04 -0.74
C ARG A 387 0.40 -4.98 0.02
N VAL A 388 -0.16 -4.49 1.12
CA VAL A 388 -1.15 -5.21 1.93
C VAL A 388 -2.53 -4.60 1.78
N LEU A 389 -3.58 -5.39 2.01
CA LEU A 389 -4.95 -4.86 2.07
C LEU A 389 -5.20 -4.20 3.43
N ILE A 390 -5.82 -3.03 3.41
CA ILE A 390 -6.26 -2.33 4.62
C ILE A 390 -7.74 -1.97 4.59
N GLU A 391 -8.34 -1.87 5.77
CA GLU A 391 -9.69 -1.37 6.02
C GLU A 391 -9.61 -0.17 6.95
N PHE A 392 -10.18 0.98 6.53
CA PHE A 392 -10.28 2.16 7.39
C PHE A 392 -11.54 2.07 8.27
N PRO A 393 -11.48 2.51 9.54
CA PRO A 393 -12.62 2.46 10.44
C PRO A 393 -13.78 3.39 10.05
N TRP A 394 -13.52 4.40 9.21
CA TRP A 394 -14.54 5.31 8.69
C TRP A 394 -15.14 4.84 7.37
N ASP A 395 -14.56 3.83 6.71
CA ASP A 395 -15.01 3.39 5.39
C ASP A 395 -16.25 2.52 5.52
N ARG A 396 -17.38 3.05 5.03
CA ARG A 396 -18.67 2.36 5.05
C ARG A 396 -18.92 1.50 3.82
N GLY A 397 -17.95 1.47 2.89
CA GLY A 397 -18.00 0.76 1.62
C GLY A 397 -19.06 1.30 0.65
N ALA A 398 -18.89 0.98 -0.64
CA ALA A 398 -19.90 1.26 -1.68
C ALA A 398 -20.85 0.07 -1.96
N GLY A 399 -20.51 -1.14 -1.47
CA GLY A 399 -21.20 -2.42 -1.71
C GLY A 399 -22.13 -2.90 -0.58
N LYS A 400 -22.81 -4.03 -0.78
CA LYS A 400 -23.82 -4.59 0.15
C LYS A 400 -23.24 -5.02 1.51
N ASP A 401 -21.96 -5.36 1.56
CA ASP A 401 -21.29 -5.88 2.74
C ASP A 401 -20.63 -4.78 3.60
N GLY A 402 -20.72 -3.52 3.15
CA GLY A 402 -20.31 -2.34 3.92
C GLY A 402 -18.80 -2.21 4.19
N LYS A 403 -17.96 -2.96 3.45
CA LYS A 403 -16.50 -2.98 3.61
C LYS A 403 -15.82 -2.79 2.26
N SER A 404 -14.82 -1.93 2.23
CA SER A 404 -13.91 -1.72 1.10
C SER A 404 -12.47 -1.85 1.59
N THR A 405 -11.61 -2.38 0.73
CA THR A 405 -10.23 -2.76 1.06
C THR A 405 -9.27 -2.31 -0.03
N HIS A 406 -8.16 -1.70 0.37
CA HIS A 406 -7.20 -1.11 -0.59
C HIS A 406 -5.84 -1.73 -0.46
N ARG A 407 -5.19 -2.01 -1.60
CA ARG A 407 -3.77 -2.36 -1.61
C ARG A 407 -2.94 -1.10 -1.40
N VAL A 408 -2.22 -1.07 -0.29
CA VAL A 408 -1.40 0.07 0.11
C VAL A 408 0.04 -0.35 0.29
N HIS A 409 0.96 0.47 -0.22
CA HIS A 409 2.40 0.27 -0.03
C HIS A 409 2.78 0.36 1.43
N VAL A 410 3.79 -0.42 1.80
CA VAL A 410 4.37 -0.40 3.14
C VAL A 410 5.75 0.22 3.05
N ALA A 411 5.94 1.36 3.71
CA ALA A 411 7.25 1.97 3.86
C ALA A 411 8.18 0.97 4.57
N SER A 412 9.35 0.77 3.98
CA SER A 412 10.41 -0.06 4.56
C SER A 412 11.43 0.84 5.24
N VAL A 413 11.97 0.41 6.38
CA VAL A 413 13.03 1.14 7.10
C VAL A 413 14.29 1.28 6.24
N TRP A 414 14.53 0.32 5.34
CA TRP A 414 15.64 0.34 4.38
C TRP A 414 15.24 -0.40 3.11
N GLY A 415 15.27 0.26 1.95
CA GLY A 415 14.91 -0.36 0.67
C GLY A 415 15.87 0.03 -0.45
N GLY A 416 16.44 -0.98 -1.12
CA GLY A 416 17.30 -0.83 -2.29
C GLY A 416 16.98 -1.86 -3.37
N ALA A 417 17.75 -1.83 -4.46
CA ALA A 417 17.53 -2.71 -5.62
C ALA A 417 17.80 -4.20 -5.28
N LYS A 418 16.77 -4.90 -4.78
CA LYS A 418 16.81 -6.30 -4.28
C LYS A 418 17.62 -6.53 -3.00
N TRP A 419 17.69 -5.52 -2.13
CA TRP A 419 18.32 -5.62 -0.81
C TRP A 419 17.64 -4.63 0.15
N GLY A 420 17.67 -4.88 1.46
CA GLY A 420 17.05 -4.00 2.45
C GLY A 420 16.38 -4.75 3.59
N PHE A 421 15.52 -4.06 4.32
CA PHE A 421 14.79 -4.56 5.48
C PHE A 421 13.30 -4.73 5.15
N VAL A 422 12.80 -5.96 5.21
CA VAL A 422 11.43 -6.30 4.85
C VAL A 422 10.69 -6.89 6.04
N GLN A 423 9.64 -6.20 6.46
CA GLN A 423 8.66 -6.72 7.41
C GLN A 423 7.29 -6.46 6.83
N ILE A 424 6.51 -7.50 6.57
CA ILE A 424 5.18 -7.36 5.96
C ILE A 424 4.14 -7.31 7.09
N PRO A 425 3.20 -6.34 7.09
CA PRO A 425 2.10 -6.31 8.05
C PRO A 425 1.24 -7.57 7.92
N ARG A 426 0.89 -8.16 9.06
CA ARG A 426 -0.02 -9.31 9.10
C ARG A 426 -1.46 -8.86 9.25
N ILE A 427 -2.38 -9.69 8.76
CA ILE A 427 -3.82 -9.53 8.94
C ILE A 427 -4.11 -9.30 10.42
N ASP A 428 -5.08 -8.44 10.68
CA ASP A 428 -5.50 -7.94 11.98
C ASP A 428 -4.60 -6.89 12.65
N GLN A 429 -3.35 -6.71 12.22
CA GLN A 429 -2.48 -5.66 12.77
C GLN A 429 -2.99 -4.26 12.41
N GLU A 430 -2.77 -3.30 13.32
CA GLU A 430 -3.02 -1.88 13.07
C GLU A 430 -1.79 -1.21 12.45
N VAL A 431 -2.03 -0.43 11.40
CA VAL A 431 -1.02 0.29 10.64
C VAL A 431 -1.33 1.79 10.63
N LEU A 432 -0.26 2.58 10.59
CA LEU A 432 -0.31 4.03 10.42
C LEU A 432 -0.26 4.34 8.93
N VAL A 433 -1.24 5.10 8.43
CA VAL A 433 -1.39 5.46 7.02
C VAL A 433 -1.27 6.97 6.87
N GLU A 434 -0.30 7.38 6.07
CA GLU A 434 -0.14 8.75 5.59
C GLU A 434 -0.58 8.87 4.14
N TYR A 435 -0.71 10.10 3.65
CA TYR A 435 -1.20 10.39 2.31
C TYR A 435 -0.21 11.30 1.61
N LEU A 436 0.35 10.85 0.48
CA LEU A 436 1.34 11.61 -0.28
C LEU A 436 0.72 12.93 -0.79
N GLU A 437 1.39 14.07 -0.54
CA GLU A 437 0.84 15.42 -0.78
C GLU A 437 -0.51 15.70 -0.10
N GLY A 438 -0.88 14.90 0.91
CA GLY A 438 -2.20 14.94 1.55
C GLY A 438 -3.36 14.45 0.67
N ASP A 439 -3.05 13.82 -0.47
CA ASP A 439 -4.04 13.32 -1.43
C ASP A 439 -4.74 12.07 -0.90
N ILE A 440 -6.06 12.16 -0.72
CA ILE A 440 -6.93 11.09 -0.21
C ILE A 440 -6.85 9.80 -1.02
N ASP A 441 -6.41 9.86 -2.28
CA ASP A 441 -6.27 8.70 -3.17
C ASP A 441 -4.83 8.16 -3.21
N ARG A 442 -3.93 8.58 -2.30
CA ARG A 442 -2.53 8.12 -2.22
C ARG A 442 -2.06 7.71 -0.81
N PRO A 443 -2.73 6.74 -0.17
CA PRO A 443 -2.26 6.15 1.07
C PRO A 443 -0.89 5.49 0.94
N LEU A 444 -0.08 5.62 2.00
CA LEU A 444 1.17 4.93 2.23
C LEU A 444 1.21 4.51 3.70
N ILE A 445 1.48 3.23 3.99
CA ILE A 445 1.66 2.77 5.36
C ILE A 445 3.07 3.16 5.82
N THR A 446 3.17 4.02 6.83
CA THR A 446 4.45 4.55 7.33
C THR A 446 4.88 3.96 8.67
N GLY A 447 4.00 3.23 9.35
CA GLY A 447 4.31 2.65 10.65
C GLY A 447 3.28 1.64 11.15
N ARG A 448 3.51 1.17 12.37
CA ARG A 448 2.65 0.22 13.07
C ARG A 448 2.54 0.61 14.52
N VAL A 449 1.46 0.20 15.15
CA VAL A 449 1.22 0.42 16.57
C VAL A 449 0.74 -0.86 17.23
N TYR A 450 1.16 -1.05 18.49
CA TYR A 450 0.58 -2.06 19.38
C TYR A 450 -0.73 -1.51 19.97
N ASN A 451 -1.65 -2.40 20.31
CA ASN A 451 -2.94 -2.07 20.88
C ASN A 451 -3.39 -3.18 21.86
N LYS A 452 -4.63 -3.12 22.36
CA LYS A 452 -5.15 -4.11 23.33
C LYS A 452 -5.30 -5.52 22.76
N GLN A 453 -5.38 -5.68 21.45
CA GLN A 453 -5.50 -6.98 20.78
C GLN A 453 -4.12 -7.50 20.35
N HIS A 454 -3.20 -6.59 20.04
CA HIS A 454 -1.81 -6.86 19.67
C HIS A 454 -0.90 -6.18 20.67
N GLU A 455 -0.62 -6.87 21.77
CA GLU A 455 0.21 -6.35 22.86
C GLU A 455 1.70 -6.35 22.50
N HIS A 456 2.49 -5.63 23.30
CA HIS A 456 3.95 -5.61 23.14
C HIS A 456 4.56 -7.00 23.34
N PRO A 457 5.67 -7.35 22.66
CA PRO A 457 6.31 -8.66 22.82
C PRO A 457 6.88 -8.94 24.21
N TYR A 458 7.12 -7.87 24.99
CA TYR A 458 7.71 -7.89 26.32
C TYR A 458 6.74 -7.20 27.28
N ASP A 459 6.50 -7.80 28.45
CA ASP A 459 5.56 -7.26 29.43
C ASP A 459 5.99 -5.86 29.90
N LEU A 460 5.18 -4.85 29.58
CA LEU A 460 5.41 -3.46 29.98
C LEU A 460 4.51 -3.08 31.16
N PRO A 461 4.99 -2.27 32.12
CA PRO A 461 6.29 -1.57 32.14
C PRO A 461 7.44 -2.37 32.78
N ALA A 462 7.24 -3.64 33.15
CA ALA A 462 8.23 -4.44 33.88
C ALA A 462 9.56 -4.58 33.12
N ASN A 463 9.49 -4.86 31.82
CA ASN A 463 10.63 -5.12 30.94
C ASN A 463 10.99 -3.90 30.06
N LYS A 464 10.86 -2.68 30.59
CA LYS A 464 11.08 -1.42 29.85
C LYS A 464 12.49 -1.20 29.31
N THR A 465 13.47 -2.00 29.72
CA THR A 465 14.86 -1.99 29.24
C THR A 465 15.14 -3.02 28.16
N GLN A 466 14.12 -3.80 27.76
CA GLN A 466 14.23 -4.77 26.67
C GLN A 466 13.86 -4.13 25.33
N SER A 467 14.65 -4.43 24.31
CA SER A 467 14.41 -4.06 22.92
C SER A 467 14.80 -5.19 21.98
N GLY A 468 14.27 -5.23 20.76
CA GLY A 468 14.62 -6.28 19.82
C GLY A 468 13.61 -6.53 18.71
N TRP A 469 13.83 -7.63 18.00
CA TRP A 469 12.94 -8.14 16.97
C TRP A 469 12.51 -9.56 17.34
N LYS A 470 11.21 -9.75 17.55
CA LYS A 470 10.59 -11.05 17.75
C LYS A 470 9.61 -11.30 16.61
N SER A 471 9.86 -12.38 15.86
CA SER A 471 8.96 -12.83 14.80
C SER A 471 7.93 -13.82 15.37
N GLN A 472 7.11 -14.42 14.51
CA GLN A 472 6.23 -15.52 14.88
C GLN A 472 6.09 -16.42 13.66
N THR A 473 6.22 -17.73 13.81
CA THR A 473 6.03 -18.68 12.72
C THR A 473 4.63 -18.49 12.11
N LEU A 474 4.54 -18.46 10.78
CA LEU A 474 3.25 -18.35 10.10
C LEU A 474 2.41 -19.59 10.44
N ASP A 475 1.16 -19.40 10.84
CA ASP A 475 0.26 -20.46 11.33
C ASP A 475 0.75 -21.22 12.59
N GLY A 476 1.82 -20.74 13.25
CA GLY A 476 2.33 -21.28 14.51
C GLY A 476 1.68 -20.67 15.76
N GLY A 477 2.03 -21.21 16.93
CA GLY A 477 1.61 -20.70 18.23
C GLY A 477 2.40 -19.47 18.69
N ALA A 478 2.19 -19.04 19.93
CA ALA A 478 2.92 -17.93 20.53
C ALA A 478 4.37 -18.33 20.91
N GLU A 479 4.60 -19.63 21.05
CA GLU A 479 5.86 -20.27 21.36
C GLU A 479 6.79 -20.44 20.16
N ASN A 480 6.27 -20.35 18.92
CA ASN A 480 7.05 -20.57 17.70
C ASN A 480 7.57 -19.24 17.14
N PHE A 481 8.84 -18.91 17.37
CA PHE A 481 9.39 -17.63 16.95
C PHE A 481 10.92 -17.63 16.79
N ASN A 482 11.41 -16.73 15.93
CA ASN A 482 12.81 -16.28 15.94
C ASN A 482 12.91 -14.94 16.68
N GLU A 483 13.98 -14.74 17.46
CA GLU A 483 14.19 -13.53 18.25
C GLU A 483 15.66 -13.08 18.27
N ILE A 484 15.86 -11.77 18.17
CA ILE A 484 17.08 -11.08 18.62
C ILE A 484 16.65 -10.04 19.64
N ARG A 485 17.07 -10.18 20.90
CA ARG A 485 16.71 -9.28 22.00
C ARG A 485 17.94 -8.74 22.71
N PHE A 486 17.90 -7.46 23.04
CA PHE A 486 18.86 -6.74 23.86
C PHE A 486 18.18 -6.36 25.18
N GLU A 487 18.82 -6.71 26.29
CA GLU A 487 18.47 -6.27 27.64
C GLU A 487 19.51 -5.27 28.12
N ASP A 488 19.09 -4.04 28.41
CA ASP A 488 19.94 -2.94 28.88
C ASP A 488 19.78 -2.67 30.39
N LYS A 489 19.24 -3.64 31.15
CA LYS A 489 19.24 -3.57 32.60
C LYS A 489 20.66 -3.71 33.13
N LYS A 490 21.13 -2.63 33.77
CA LYS A 490 22.45 -2.56 34.40
C LYS A 490 22.77 -3.80 35.26
N ASP A 491 23.98 -4.33 35.09
CA ASP A 491 24.52 -5.50 35.80
C ASP A 491 23.73 -6.80 35.49
N SER A 492 22.94 -6.80 34.42
CA SER A 492 22.11 -7.91 33.94
C SER A 492 21.92 -7.83 32.42
N GLU A 493 22.85 -7.15 31.73
CA GLU A 493 22.82 -6.96 30.29
C GLU A 493 22.90 -8.31 29.58
N HIS A 494 22.08 -8.48 28.54
CA HIS A 494 21.96 -9.76 27.88
C HIS A 494 21.56 -9.61 26.41
N VAL A 495 22.30 -10.27 25.53
CA VAL A 495 21.91 -10.46 24.12
C VAL A 495 21.38 -11.87 23.97
N TYR A 496 20.11 -11.98 23.57
CA TYR A 496 19.46 -13.26 23.28
C TYR A 496 19.30 -13.43 21.78
N VAL A 497 19.70 -14.59 21.26
CA VAL A 497 19.46 -15.00 19.88
C VAL A 497 18.78 -16.36 19.91
N GLN A 498 17.55 -16.43 19.39
CA GLN A 498 16.79 -17.66 19.21
C GLN A 498 16.48 -17.86 17.73
N ALA A 499 16.83 -19.04 17.22
CA ALA A 499 16.31 -19.58 15.98
C ALA A 499 15.27 -20.66 16.32
N GLU A 500 14.07 -20.57 15.74
CA GLU A 500 12.99 -21.56 15.96
C GLU A 500 13.38 -22.95 15.45
N LYS A 501 14.22 -23.01 14.41
CA LYS A 501 14.61 -24.25 13.75
C LYS A 501 16.11 -24.28 13.42
N ASP A 502 16.48 -23.79 12.23
CA ASP A 502 17.85 -23.84 11.74
C ASP A 502 18.52 -22.45 11.94
N LEU A 503 19.76 -22.43 12.42
CA LEU A 503 20.61 -21.25 12.47
C LEU A 503 21.84 -21.48 11.60
N GLU A 504 21.94 -20.76 10.49
CA GLU A 504 23.11 -20.78 9.60
C GLU A 504 23.89 -19.47 9.71
N ILE A 505 25.20 -19.56 9.89
CA ILE A 505 26.11 -18.41 9.97
C ILE A 505 27.20 -18.60 8.92
N LEU A 506 27.26 -17.68 7.95
CA LEU A 506 28.29 -17.67 6.90
C LEU A 506 29.18 -16.43 7.04
N VAL A 507 30.43 -16.64 7.45
CA VAL A 507 31.47 -15.60 7.49
C VAL A 507 32.41 -15.82 6.30
N LYS A 508 32.47 -14.85 5.39
CA LYS A 508 33.25 -14.98 4.13
C LYS A 508 34.74 -14.68 4.26
N ASN A 509 35.19 -14.22 5.43
CA ASN A 509 36.59 -13.91 5.67
C ASN A 509 36.99 -14.42 7.06
N ASP A 510 37.03 -13.54 8.07
CA ASP A 510 37.50 -13.88 9.41
C ASP A 510 36.37 -13.76 10.44
N GLU A 511 36.21 -14.76 11.30
CA GLU A 511 35.39 -14.69 12.52
C GLU A 511 36.31 -14.54 13.73
N THR A 512 36.02 -13.59 14.62
CA THR A 512 36.73 -13.43 15.90
C THR A 512 35.72 -13.43 17.05
N ARG A 513 36.00 -14.23 18.08
CA ARG A 513 35.17 -14.29 19.28
C ARG A 513 36.03 -14.14 20.53
N ASN A 514 35.80 -13.08 21.30
CA ASN A 514 36.41 -12.86 22.61
C ASN A 514 35.34 -13.02 23.70
N VAL A 515 35.60 -13.89 24.68
CA VAL A 515 34.73 -14.12 25.83
C VAL A 515 35.58 -13.93 27.08
N GLU A 516 35.30 -12.86 27.83
CA GLU A 516 36.16 -12.45 28.96
C GLU A 516 35.92 -13.25 30.25
N HIS A 517 34.81 -13.98 30.32
CA HIS A 517 34.49 -14.88 31.42
C HIS A 517 34.27 -16.30 30.87
N ASP A 518 33.06 -16.85 30.97
CA ASP A 518 32.79 -18.24 30.63
C ASP A 518 32.08 -18.40 29.28
N ARG A 519 32.43 -19.47 28.55
CA ARG A 519 31.66 -19.98 27.42
C ARG A 519 31.15 -21.38 27.75
N ILE A 520 29.83 -21.56 27.75
CA ILE A 520 29.17 -22.86 27.87
C ILE A 520 28.51 -23.18 26.53
N THR A 521 28.76 -24.38 25.99
CA THR A 521 28.13 -24.87 24.75
C THR A 521 27.52 -26.24 25.03
N THR A 522 26.27 -26.44 24.64
CA THR A 522 25.58 -27.73 24.76
C THR A 522 25.03 -28.12 23.40
N ILE A 523 25.51 -29.24 22.86
CA ILE A 523 25.03 -29.85 21.63
C ILE A 523 24.37 -31.16 22.02
N THR A 524 23.09 -31.32 21.68
CA THR A 524 22.28 -32.47 22.11
C THR A 524 22.36 -33.66 21.17
N ASN A 525 22.88 -33.46 19.96
CA ASN A 525 23.11 -34.50 18.97
C ASN A 525 24.55 -34.35 18.44
N ASP A 526 24.75 -34.29 17.12
CA ASP A 526 26.07 -34.29 16.51
C ASP A 526 26.70 -32.90 16.49
N ASP A 527 28.01 -32.83 16.80
CA ASP A 527 28.87 -31.66 16.59
C ASP A 527 30.00 -32.05 15.64
N THR A 528 30.06 -31.42 14.47
CA THR A 528 31.09 -31.69 13.46
C THR A 528 31.91 -30.44 13.23
N LEU A 529 33.22 -30.52 13.52
CA LEU A 529 34.19 -29.48 13.23
C LEU A 529 35.10 -29.92 12.07
N THR A 530 35.09 -29.15 10.98
CA THR A 530 36.00 -29.36 9.85
C THR A 530 36.88 -28.12 9.67
N VAL A 531 38.19 -28.32 9.67
CA VAL A 531 39.20 -27.32 9.26
C VAL A 531 39.81 -27.84 7.97
N SER A 532 39.30 -27.38 6.83
CA SER A 532 39.65 -27.93 5.51
C SER A 532 41.07 -27.55 5.05
N ASP A 533 41.53 -26.36 5.46
CA ASP A 533 42.86 -25.86 5.19
C ASP A 533 43.39 -25.11 6.43
N GLY A 534 44.70 -25.20 6.66
CA GLY A 534 45.35 -24.60 7.82
C GLY A 534 45.38 -25.47 9.08
N ASN A 535 45.38 -24.82 10.25
CA ASN A 535 45.70 -25.44 11.54
C ASN A 535 44.58 -25.25 12.56
N GLN A 536 44.35 -26.27 13.38
CA GLN A 536 43.59 -26.14 14.62
C GLN A 536 44.57 -26.07 15.81
N VAL A 537 44.49 -25.00 16.60
CA VAL A 537 45.29 -24.84 17.82
C VAL A 537 44.37 -24.75 19.04
N ILE A 538 44.58 -25.65 20.00
CA ILE A 538 43.90 -25.63 21.30
C ILE A 538 44.94 -25.36 22.37
N LYS A 539 44.83 -24.22 23.07
CA LYS A 539 45.75 -23.82 24.14
C LYS A 539 44.98 -23.56 25.43
N VAL A 540 45.35 -24.25 26.50
CA VAL A 540 44.88 -23.99 27.87
C VAL A 540 46.09 -23.48 28.64
N GLU A 541 46.15 -22.16 28.87
CA GLU A 541 47.34 -21.54 29.50
C GLU A 541 47.45 -21.86 30.99
N THR A 542 46.30 -21.86 31.68
CA THR A 542 46.18 -22.22 33.09
C THR A 542 44.99 -23.15 33.28
N GLY A 543 45.09 -24.05 34.26
CA GLY A 543 44.02 -25.00 34.57
C GLY A 543 44.20 -26.37 33.91
N LYS A 544 43.07 -27.00 33.55
CA LYS A 544 43.02 -28.39 33.09
C LYS A 544 42.12 -28.55 31.87
N ARG A 545 42.41 -29.53 31.03
CA ARG A 545 41.49 -30.09 30.04
C ARG A 545 41.03 -31.46 30.52
N THR A 546 39.73 -31.72 30.48
CA THR A 546 39.15 -33.04 30.76
C THR A 546 38.30 -33.43 29.55
N THR A 547 38.48 -34.66 29.06
CA THR A 547 37.68 -35.26 27.99
C THR A 547 37.15 -36.58 28.51
N THR A 548 35.86 -36.82 28.35
CA THR A 548 35.20 -38.09 28.67
C THR A 548 34.48 -38.57 27.42
N ILE A 549 34.78 -39.78 26.97
CA ILE A 549 34.16 -40.43 25.82
C ILE A 549 33.53 -41.73 26.35
N GLU A 550 32.22 -41.84 26.24
CA GLU A 550 31.47 -43.01 26.77
C GLU A 550 31.54 -44.23 25.84
N GLN A 551 31.84 -43.99 24.56
CA GLN A 551 31.96 -45.02 23.54
C GLN A 551 33.34 -44.94 22.89
N ASP A 552 33.41 -44.87 21.57
CA ASP A 552 34.66 -44.98 20.82
C ASP A 552 35.35 -43.62 20.65
N GLU A 553 36.66 -43.59 20.89
CA GLU A 553 37.55 -42.51 20.46
C GLU A 553 38.52 -43.07 19.40
N SER A 554 38.55 -42.43 18.22
CA SER A 554 39.49 -42.79 17.15
C SER A 554 40.35 -41.59 16.77
N LEU A 555 41.65 -41.82 16.60
CA LEU A 555 42.62 -40.81 16.17
C LEU A 555 43.47 -41.37 15.03
N THR A 556 43.38 -40.74 13.88
CA THR A 556 44.16 -41.10 12.69
C THR A 556 45.00 -39.90 12.23
N VAL A 557 46.31 -40.11 12.09
CA VAL A 557 47.23 -39.16 11.47
C VAL A 557 47.71 -39.79 10.17
N ASN A 558 47.17 -39.34 9.03
CA ASN A 558 47.48 -39.94 7.73
C ASN A 558 48.92 -39.66 7.28
N THR A 559 49.41 -38.45 7.53
CA THR A 559 50.75 -37.98 7.15
C THR A 559 51.30 -37.08 8.26
N GLY A 560 52.59 -37.23 8.57
CA GLY A 560 53.29 -36.46 9.60
C GLY A 560 53.45 -37.22 10.91
N ASP A 561 53.74 -36.48 11.98
CA ASP A 561 54.13 -37.04 13.28
C ASP A 561 53.07 -36.79 14.36
N ARG A 562 52.90 -37.74 15.28
CA ARG A 562 52.24 -37.53 16.57
C ARG A 562 53.28 -37.40 17.66
N THR A 563 53.34 -36.25 18.33
CA THR A 563 54.23 -36.01 19.47
C THR A 563 53.42 -35.77 20.75
N VAL A 564 53.78 -36.46 21.84
CA VAL A 564 53.23 -36.24 23.19
C VAL A 564 54.38 -35.95 24.14
N LYS A 565 54.29 -34.85 24.90
CA LYS A 565 55.30 -34.46 25.91
C LYS A 565 54.62 -34.09 27.22
N VAL A 566 54.92 -34.85 28.28
CA VAL A 566 54.56 -34.51 29.65
C VAL A 566 55.79 -33.91 30.34
N GLY A 567 55.76 -32.60 30.60
CA GLY A 567 56.92 -31.90 31.17
C GLY A 567 57.18 -32.23 32.64
N LYS A 568 56.12 -32.45 33.41
CA LYS A 568 56.13 -32.88 34.82
C LYS A 568 54.87 -33.72 35.09
N GLY A 569 54.99 -34.78 35.87
CA GLY A 569 53.89 -35.70 36.20
C GLY A 569 54.02 -37.05 35.48
N ASN A 570 52.90 -37.76 35.37
CA ASN A 570 52.84 -39.12 34.81
C ASN A 570 52.01 -39.14 33.53
N ASP A 571 52.39 -39.99 32.58
CA ASP A 571 51.52 -40.46 31.50
C ASP A 571 51.10 -41.89 31.83
N THR A 572 49.79 -42.15 31.92
CA THR A 572 49.25 -43.43 32.43
C THR A 572 48.27 -44.01 31.43
N TRP A 573 48.55 -45.24 30.96
CA TRP A 573 47.70 -45.97 30.03
C TRP A 573 47.13 -47.18 30.76
N LYS A 574 45.82 -47.19 31.00
CA LYS A 574 45.12 -48.26 31.73
C LYS A 574 43.93 -48.75 30.91
N VAL A 575 43.91 -50.03 30.58
CA VAL A 575 42.77 -50.73 29.98
C VAL A 575 42.30 -51.78 30.98
N GLU A 576 41.06 -51.68 31.46
CA GLU A 576 40.54 -52.61 32.48
C GLU A 576 40.14 -53.96 31.86
N MET A 577 39.58 -53.94 30.66
CA MET A 577 39.25 -55.11 29.86
C MET A 577 39.62 -54.85 28.40
N GLY A 578 40.50 -55.67 27.84
CA GLY A 578 40.98 -55.53 26.46
C GLY A 578 42.49 -55.63 26.34
N ASN A 579 43.03 -55.12 25.24
CA ASN A 579 44.44 -55.22 24.89
C ASN A 579 45.04 -53.85 24.62
N ILE A 580 46.34 -53.70 24.89
CA ILE A 580 47.17 -52.60 24.37
C ILE A 580 48.08 -53.20 23.29
N GLN A 581 48.02 -52.66 22.07
CA GLN A 581 48.89 -53.06 20.96
C GLN A 581 49.81 -51.91 20.57
N VAL A 582 51.11 -52.21 20.48
CA VAL A 582 52.13 -51.28 20.00
C VAL A 582 52.94 -51.98 18.92
N SER A 583 52.93 -51.45 17.69
CA SER A 583 53.65 -52.02 16.55
C SER A 583 54.23 -50.92 15.66
N ALA A 584 55.33 -51.25 14.98
CA ALA A 584 55.92 -50.44 13.92
C ALA A 584 56.27 -51.38 12.76
N ASP A 585 55.48 -51.34 11.68
CA ASP A 585 55.60 -52.30 10.57
C ASP A 585 56.94 -52.17 9.83
N MET A 586 57.38 -50.93 9.61
CA MET A 586 58.65 -50.59 8.97
C MET A 586 59.38 -49.58 9.85
N GLY A 587 59.87 -50.01 11.01
CA GLY A 587 60.53 -49.10 11.94
C GLY A 587 61.09 -49.77 13.19
N LYS A 588 61.27 -48.97 14.25
CA LYS A 588 61.75 -49.41 15.56
C LYS A 588 60.88 -48.86 16.67
N ILE A 589 60.78 -49.60 17.76
CA ILE A 589 60.20 -49.14 19.02
C ILE A 589 61.36 -48.88 19.98
N ASN A 590 61.51 -47.63 20.42
CA ASN A 590 62.51 -47.23 21.40
C ASN A 590 61.82 -47.01 22.76
N VAL A 591 62.27 -47.73 23.79
CA VAL A 591 61.84 -47.53 25.19
C VAL A 591 63.08 -47.26 26.01
N GLU A 592 63.16 -46.09 26.65
CA GLU A 592 64.30 -45.66 27.45
C GLU A 592 63.78 -45.09 28.79
N ALA A 593 64.41 -45.49 29.89
CA ALA A 593 64.15 -44.96 31.21
C ALA A 593 65.46 -44.87 32.00
N MET A 594 65.62 -43.82 32.82
CA MET A 594 66.82 -43.66 33.65
C MET A 594 66.85 -44.57 34.88
N GLN A 595 65.70 -45.05 35.35
CA GLN A 595 65.60 -45.82 36.59
C GLN A 595 65.34 -47.31 36.33
N GLU A 596 64.18 -47.63 35.74
CA GLU A 596 63.73 -49.01 35.56
C GLU A 596 62.81 -49.10 34.33
N ILE A 597 62.96 -50.17 33.55
CA ILE A 597 61.95 -50.68 32.61
C ILE A 597 61.52 -52.05 33.12
N LYS A 598 60.23 -52.22 33.44
CA LYS A 598 59.70 -53.45 34.03
C LYS A 598 58.51 -53.98 33.26
N LEU A 599 58.62 -55.21 32.78
CA LEU A 599 57.55 -55.97 32.13
C LEU A 599 57.07 -57.03 33.12
N VAL A 600 55.77 -57.07 33.42
CA VAL A 600 55.20 -58.00 34.42
C VAL A 600 53.97 -58.69 33.84
N VAL A 601 53.88 -60.02 34.01
CA VAL A 601 52.70 -60.82 33.70
C VAL A 601 52.47 -61.80 34.85
N GLY A 602 51.48 -61.52 35.70
CA GLY A 602 51.24 -62.31 36.92
C GLY A 602 52.49 -62.36 37.82
N GLY A 603 52.97 -63.57 38.12
CA GLY A 603 54.21 -63.79 38.89
C GLY A 603 55.52 -63.72 38.08
N ASN A 604 55.47 -63.47 36.77
CA ASN A 604 56.64 -63.41 35.90
C ASN A 604 57.03 -61.95 35.61
N SER A 605 58.34 -61.69 35.47
CA SER A 605 58.83 -60.34 35.17
C SER A 605 60.17 -60.32 34.41
N ILE A 606 60.33 -59.32 33.54
CA ILE A 606 61.62 -58.88 33.01
C ILE A 606 61.86 -57.47 33.54
N THR A 607 62.99 -57.25 34.20
CA THR A 607 63.35 -55.96 34.78
C THR A 607 64.70 -55.54 34.22
N ILE A 608 64.76 -54.32 33.69
CA ILE A 608 65.99 -53.66 33.22
C ILE A 608 66.18 -52.45 34.10
N ASP A 609 67.30 -52.37 34.81
CA ASP A 609 67.66 -51.25 35.68
C ASP A 609 69.13 -50.85 35.48
N MET A 610 69.63 -49.90 36.27
CA MET A 610 71.03 -49.45 36.19
C MET A 610 72.07 -50.54 36.50
N THR A 611 71.66 -51.66 37.11
CA THR A 611 72.55 -52.78 37.48
C THR A 611 72.58 -53.90 36.43
N GLY A 612 71.53 -54.03 35.61
CA GLY A 612 71.49 -54.97 34.50
C GLY A 612 70.08 -55.45 34.12
N VAL A 613 70.00 -56.64 33.53
CA VAL A 613 68.74 -57.28 33.11
C VAL A 613 68.47 -58.49 34.01
N THR A 614 67.33 -58.47 34.72
CA THR A 614 66.85 -59.56 35.56
C THR A 614 65.61 -60.21 34.94
N ILE A 615 65.64 -61.52 34.73
CA ILE A 615 64.50 -62.31 34.24
C ILE A 615 64.04 -63.24 35.38
N LYS A 616 62.79 -63.10 35.81
CA LYS A 616 62.15 -63.95 36.82
C LYS A 616 60.90 -64.58 36.22
N GLY A 617 60.79 -65.90 36.31
CA GLY A 617 59.57 -66.60 35.89
C GLY A 617 59.46 -67.95 36.55
N THR A 618 58.25 -68.49 36.61
CA THR A 618 58.01 -69.87 37.07
C THR A 618 58.71 -70.90 36.18
N MET A 619 58.84 -70.58 34.89
CA MET A 619 59.64 -71.30 33.90
C MET A 619 60.31 -70.29 32.98
N ILE A 620 61.61 -70.42 32.78
CA ILE A 620 62.36 -69.67 31.75
C ILE A 620 62.82 -70.69 30.71
N LYS A 621 62.25 -70.61 29.51
CA LYS A 621 62.61 -71.47 28.37
C LYS A 621 63.41 -70.65 27.38
N ILE A 622 64.64 -71.07 27.08
CA ILE A 622 65.53 -70.42 26.11
C ILE A 622 65.81 -71.42 24.99
N GLU A 623 65.31 -71.17 23.78
CA GLU A 623 65.47 -72.05 22.61
C GLU A 623 66.19 -71.30 21.49
N GLY A 624 67.44 -71.70 21.19
CA GLY A 624 68.18 -71.18 20.03
C GLY A 624 67.98 -72.11 18.82
N GLN A 625 67.57 -71.56 17.67
CA GLN A 625 67.42 -72.35 16.44
C GLN A 625 68.76 -72.70 15.77
N ALA A 626 69.78 -71.88 15.96
CA ALA A 626 71.14 -72.11 15.45
C ALA A 626 72.17 -72.22 16.58
N GLN A 627 72.20 -71.21 17.46
CA GLN A 627 73.09 -71.15 18.60
C GLN A 627 72.43 -70.35 19.72
N ALA A 628 72.54 -70.84 20.96
CA ALA A 628 72.32 -70.05 22.15
C ALA A 628 73.67 -69.94 22.86
N GLU A 629 74.14 -68.72 23.10
CA GLU A 629 75.45 -68.44 23.73
C GLU A 629 75.24 -67.60 24.99
N MET A 630 75.92 -68.00 26.07
CA MET A 630 75.95 -67.25 27.32
C MET A 630 77.40 -66.93 27.65
N LYS A 631 77.78 -65.66 27.52
CA LYS A 631 79.17 -65.19 27.69
C LYS A 631 79.22 -64.11 28.75
N SER A 632 80.07 -64.29 29.75
CA SER A 632 80.35 -63.29 30.76
C SER A 632 81.71 -63.55 31.40
N PRO A 633 82.33 -62.57 32.09
CA PRO A 633 83.55 -62.82 32.88
C PRO A 633 83.34 -63.88 33.98
N MET A 634 82.12 -64.04 34.48
CA MET A 634 81.75 -65.03 35.48
C MET A 634 80.30 -65.46 35.28
N THR A 635 80.09 -66.67 34.74
CA THR A 635 78.76 -67.27 34.60
C THR A 635 78.52 -68.25 35.74
N LYS A 636 77.47 -68.03 36.53
CA LYS A 636 77.05 -68.93 37.61
C LYS A 636 75.72 -69.59 37.22
N ILE A 637 75.70 -70.92 37.18
CA ILE A 637 74.50 -71.71 36.92
C ILE A 637 74.29 -72.64 38.11
N GLU A 638 73.15 -72.51 38.79
CA GLU A 638 72.81 -73.29 39.98
C GLU A 638 71.42 -73.90 39.81
N GLY A 639 71.35 -75.23 39.85
CA GLY A 639 70.10 -75.97 39.98
C GLY A 639 70.04 -76.61 41.37
N SER A 640 69.09 -76.20 42.20
CA SER A 640 68.92 -76.77 43.55
C SER A 640 68.36 -78.19 43.55
N GLY A 641 67.68 -78.59 42.47
CA GLY A 641 67.19 -79.95 42.24
C GLY A 641 68.14 -80.77 41.36
N MET A 642 67.96 -80.69 40.04
CA MET A 642 68.79 -81.36 39.03
C MET A 642 69.15 -80.35 37.94
N MET A 643 70.43 -80.29 37.59
CA MET A 643 70.91 -79.59 36.40
C MET A 643 71.28 -80.64 35.36
N GLU A 644 70.59 -80.64 34.21
CA GLU A 644 70.90 -81.52 33.09
C GLU A 644 71.45 -80.70 31.92
N VAL A 645 72.64 -81.06 31.43
CA VAL A 645 73.24 -80.50 30.22
C VAL A 645 73.43 -81.65 29.25
N LYS A 646 72.74 -81.61 28.11
CA LYS A 646 72.68 -82.72 27.17
C LYS A 646 72.77 -82.23 25.74
N GLY A 647 73.62 -82.86 24.95
CA GLY A 647 73.79 -82.61 23.52
C GLY A 647 74.51 -83.77 22.85
N ALA A 648 74.34 -83.91 21.53
CA ALA A 648 75.00 -84.97 20.74
C ALA A 648 76.52 -84.93 20.88
N MET A 649 77.09 -83.73 21.00
CA MET A 649 78.45 -83.50 21.45
C MET A 649 78.41 -82.39 22.49
N THR A 650 78.70 -82.73 23.74
CA THR A 650 78.78 -81.76 24.85
C THR A 650 80.23 -81.60 25.22
N GLN A 651 80.77 -80.39 25.07
CA GLN A 651 82.17 -80.12 25.37
C GLN A 651 82.27 -79.02 26.43
N VAL A 652 82.86 -79.35 27.58
CA VAL A 652 83.16 -78.40 28.64
C VAL A 652 84.67 -78.19 28.66
N LYS A 653 85.12 -76.99 28.30
CA LYS A 653 86.54 -76.62 28.23
C LYS A 653 86.78 -75.48 29.21
N GLY A 654 87.82 -75.61 30.04
CA GLY A 654 88.36 -74.52 30.85
C GLY A 654 89.81 -74.28 30.47
N ASP A 655 90.16 -73.06 30.07
CA ASP A 655 91.52 -72.72 29.61
C ASP A 655 92.55 -72.66 30.76
N GLY A 656 92.08 -72.55 32.01
CA GLY A 656 92.90 -72.60 33.22
C GLY A 656 92.74 -73.91 33.99
N ILE A 657 91.67 -74.02 34.79
CA ILE A 657 91.34 -75.20 35.59
C ILE A 657 89.84 -75.47 35.49
N LEU A 658 89.47 -76.69 35.10
CA LEU A 658 88.11 -77.21 35.24
C LEU A 658 88.02 -78.02 36.53
N ILE A 659 87.10 -77.66 37.44
CA ILE A 659 86.85 -78.39 38.69
C ILE A 659 85.44 -78.95 38.64
N ALA A 660 85.31 -80.26 38.40
CA ALA A 660 84.07 -80.99 38.62
C ALA A 660 84.09 -81.61 40.02
N LYS A 661 83.12 -81.24 40.87
CA LYS A 661 82.96 -81.79 42.22
C LYS A 661 81.51 -82.26 42.38
N GLY A 662 81.33 -83.51 42.78
CA GLY A 662 80.04 -84.11 43.06
C GLY A 662 80.20 -85.36 43.92
N GLY A 663 79.15 -85.74 44.66
CA GLY A 663 79.16 -86.95 45.50
C GLY A 663 79.36 -88.24 44.69
N ILE A 664 78.91 -88.25 43.43
CA ILE A 664 79.22 -89.26 42.40
C ILE A 664 79.46 -88.52 41.09
N THR A 665 80.64 -88.70 40.49
CA THR A 665 80.98 -88.14 39.18
C THR A 665 81.36 -89.31 38.28
N MET A 666 80.53 -89.61 37.28
CA MET A 666 80.84 -90.60 36.24
C MET A 666 81.28 -89.86 34.98
N ILE A 667 82.54 -90.08 34.58
CA ILE A 667 83.12 -89.60 33.34
C ILE A 667 83.42 -90.87 32.53
N ASN A 668 82.74 -91.04 31.39
CA ASN A 668 83.00 -92.15 30.47
C ASN A 668 83.87 -91.69 29.31
#